data_AF-A0A914SPE3-F1
#
_entry.id   AF-A0A914SPE3-F1
#
_cell.length_a   1.000
_cell.length_b   1.000
_cell.length_c   1.000
_cell.angle_alpha   90.00
_cell.angle_beta   90.00
_cell.angle_gamma   90.00
#
_symmetry.space_group_name_H-M   'P 1'
#
loop_
_entity.id
_entity.type
_entity.pdbx_description
1 polymer ?
#
loop_
_entity_poly.entity_id
_entity_poly.type
_entity_poly.pdbx_seq_one_letter_code
_entity_poly.pdbx_strand_id
1 'polypeptide(L)'
;MADSEEHPVSDSTQASDTEQTSFSTSLSPNAKSPIKDTRDGGITKAPSSKLDTLPRENLLALLKKQAMASKESKKQIEEYREKIKGLEEKCQTLEEKLGNNSTNEMMTFELDDYKNSCAELKKQLENQKEAQKEKDELVRDLTQRNDLLMQEKAETNEKLKEAKALAAKLQKEIDEQHTILSENSKEAQSLTLQSQQIRAEYDLEIAKLNTQLKRFREESIEQQKYITDKTAEIRQLKNDFEALQQSYENLKIEHSTFKERAEYVLKQKNEEQSKDSAATASSTVSSSSSSGKMEIEELISVLNNRNERITQLTERSSYLEDELRSTQDYAKNIKGELEDAQHSLNQLRTRGLEERRRAESDYDFRELEDAQHSLNQLRTRGLEERRRAESDYDIRLRQAYTEKEILQKQLNRTIEQSTEEKEKLIESFQRQNAELEEKNRELLQTLEEYRNLAAAATSSTTPRATTPIRVTTRRPKFPQPINFLHEPSAIITSTTNMHPPGLDHENDEDDFRSLQDVINDATDDQTTITGPRPISAFDDLVSRPSIDFYTVDEYDALERQLSHTRELLNDMEDTNAKLVEQIKILKEEIRRLERNTEREEHTKNGEYLKNVLMKYLAPPKVNDERQQLLPVLTTMLRLSPEEVSAITGYIKESLVVSSEDNNGWTSYLWSNIV
;
A
#
# COMPACT_ATOMS: atom_id res chain seq x y z
N MET A 1 9.82 -6.84 66.05
CA MET A 1 8.47 -7.43 66.07
C MET A 1 7.92 -7.34 64.65
N ALA A 2 8.07 -8.29 63.75
CA ALA A 2 8.71 -9.61 63.72
C ALA A 2 9.46 -9.66 62.36
N ASP A 3 10.78 -9.84 62.39
CA ASP A 3 11.53 -11.07 62.03
C ASP A 3 11.61 -11.27 60.49
N SER A 4 12.73 -10.95 59.83
CA SER A 4 14.00 -11.75 59.71
C SER A 4 13.78 -12.92 58.72
N GLU A 5 14.57 -13.19 57.67
CA GLU A 5 16.04 -13.35 57.53
C GLU A 5 16.34 -13.55 56.02
N GLU A 6 17.32 -12.87 55.43
CA GLU A 6 18.68 -13.36 55.06
C GLU A 6 18.84 -14.12 53.72
N HIS A 7 19.79 -13.59 52.92
CA HIS A 7 20.51 -14.12 51.74
C HIS A 7 21.30 -15.43 52.07
N PRO A 8 22.08 -16.15 51.17
CA PRO A 8 22.78 -15.71 49.94
C PRO A 8 23.05 -16.74 48.77
N VAL A 9 23.57 -16.19 47.66
CA VAL A 9 24.62 -16.62 46.70
C VAL A 9 25.03 -18.10 46.52
N SER A 10 25.03 -18.58 45.26
CA SER A 10 26.07 -19.42 44.57
C SER A 10 25.60 -19.70 43.13
N ASP A 11 26.20 -19.17 42.05
CA ASP A 11 27.43 -19.53 41.32
C ASP A 11 27.45 -20.95 40.71
N SER A 12 27.38 -21.04 39.37
CA SER A 12 27.87 -22.12 38.47
C SER A 12 27.45 -21.80 37.01
N THR A 13 28.31 -21.24 36.17
CA THR A 13 29.19 -21.87 35.15
C THR A 13 28.50 -22.63 34.00
N GLN A 14 28.96 -22.35 32.77
CA GLN A 14 28.86 -23.14 31.51
C GLN A 14 27.50 -23.17 30.79
N ALA A 15 27.38 -23.16 29.47
CA ALA A 15 28.32 -23.10 28.35
C ALA A 15 27.57 -22.66 27.08
N SER A 16 28.33 -22.07 26.16
CA SER A 16 28.02 -21.80 24.76
C SER A 16 27.92 -23.06 23.92
N ASP A 17 26.91 -23.16 23.05
CA ASP A 17 26.86 -23.96 21.80
C ASP A 17 25.82 -23.23 20.90
N THR A 18 26.10 -22.61 19.75
CA THR A 18 26.80 -23.00 18.51
C THR A 18 26.32 -24.31 17.90
N GLU A 19 25.09 -24.33 17.38
CA GLU A 19 24.68 -25.31 16.36
C GLU A 19 24.73 -24.69 14.96
N GLN A 20 25.87 -24.92 14.31
CA GLN A 20 25.95 -25.06 12.86
C GLN A 20 25.25 -26.37 12.47
N THR A 21 24.22 -26.31 11.64
CA THR A 21 23.74 -27.49 10.91
C THR A 21 24.01 -27.30 9.42
N SER A 22 25.20 -27.75 9.04
CA SER A 22 25.54 -28.17 7.69
C SER A 22 24.72 -29.40 7.31
N PHE A 23 24.03 -29.39 6.16
CA PHE A 23 23.70 -30.62 5.46
C PHE A 23 23.88 -30.45 3.96
N SER A 24 24.92 -31.11 3.44
CA SER A 24 25.18 -31.30 2.02
C SER A 24 24.33 -32.44 1.46
N THR A 25 23.71 -32.15 0.32
CA THR A 25 23.50 -32.96 -0.89
C THR A 25 23.63 -34.49 -0.81
N SER A 26 22.55 -35.19 -1.17
CA SER A 26 22.66 -36.37 -2.04
C SER A 26 21.40 -36.58 -2.89
N LEU A 27 21.60 -36.55 -4.20
CA LEU A 27 20.63 -36.90 -5.24
C LEU A 27 20.49 -38.42 -5.39
N SER A 28 19.29 -38.80 -5.85
CA SER A 28 18.95 -39.96 -6.70
C SER A 28 18.39 -41.24 -6.02
N PRO A 29 17.67 -42.11 -6.75
CA PRO A 29 16.21 -42.08 -6.82
C PRO A 29 15.59 -43.45 -6.47
N ASN A 30 14.27 -43.57 -6.64
CA ASN A 30 13.48 -44.82 -6.74
C ASN A 30 12.68 -45.22 -5.48
N ALA A 31 11.40 -44.86 -5.45
CA ALA A 31 10.36 -45.66 -4.80
C ALA A 31 9.00 -45.37 -5.45
N LYS A 32 8.58 -46.30 -6.32
CA LYS A 32 7.19 -46.44 -6.76
C LYS A 32 6.31 -46.70 -5.54
N SER A 33 5.22 -45.94 -5.39
CA SER A 33 4.02 -46.34 -4.65
C SER A 33 2.82 -45.52 -5.13
N PRO A 34 1.62 -46.11 -5.09
CA PRO A 34 0.56 -45.82 -6.05
C PRO A 34 -0.34 -44.68 -5.59
N ILE A 35 -0.64 -43.75 -6.49
CA ILE A 35 -1.68 -42.74 -6.29
C ILE A 35 -3.03 -43.43 -6.45
N LYS A 36 -3.76 -43.44 -5.33
CA LYS A 36 -5.14 -43.87 -5.23
C LYS A 36 -6.00 -42.68 -5.64
N ASP A 37 -6.41 -42.64 -6.90
CA ASP A 37 -7.36 -41.64 -7.39
C ASP A 37 -8.75 -41.92 -6.79
N THR A 38 -9.11 -41.16 -5.76
CA THR A 38 -10.51 -40.94 -5.39
C THR A 38 -10.97 -39.66 -6.05
N ARG A 39 -11.55 -39.77 -7.25
CA ARG A 39 -12.49 -38.78 -7.77
C ARG A 39 -13.86 -39.41 -7.82
N ASP A 40 -14.58 -39.20 -6.72
CA ASP A 40 -16.03 -39.27 -6.68
C ASP A 40 -16.54 -37.91 -7.19
N GLY A 41 -17.40 -37.96 -8.19
CA GLY A 41 -17.85 -36.82 -8.97
C GLY A 41 -19.03 -37.28 -9.80
N GLY A 42 -20.20 -37.28 -9.16
CA GLY A 42 -21.46 -37.73 -9.74
C GLY A 42 -21.81 -36.93 -10.99
N ILE A 43 -21.84 -37.64 -12.12
CA ILE A 43 -22.54 -37.20 -13.32
C ILE A 43 -23.75 -38.12 -13.47
N THR A 44 -24.91 -37.50 -13.52
CA THR A 44 -26.22 -38.11 -13.72
C THR A 44 -26.22 -38.99 -14.96
N LYS A 45 -26.43 -40.31 -14.75
CA LYS A 45 -26.52 -41.31 -15.82
C LYS A 45 -27.80 -41.10 -16.63
N ALA A 46 -27.66 -40.53 -17.82
CA ALA A 46 -28.53 -40.88 -18.95
C ALA A 46 -28.23 -42.33 -19.39
N PRO A 47 -29.17 -43.06 -20.00
CA PRO A 47 -28.95 -44.46 -20.38
C PRO A 47 -27.89 -44.53 -21.47
N SER A 48 -26.64 -44.84 -21.08
CA SER A 48 -25.55 -45.06 -22.02
C SER A 48 -25.93 -46.21 -22.93
N SER A 49 -26.09 -45.92 -24.22
CA SER A 49 -26.26 -46.97 -25.22
C SER A 49 -25.05 -47.90 -25.14
N LYS A 50 -25.21 -49.18 -25.46
CA LYS A 50 -24.09 -50.14 -25.43
C LYS A 50 -22.89 -49.68 -26.27
N LEU A 51 -23.08 -48.73 -27.18
CA LEU A 51 -22.07 -48.13 -28.06
C LEU A 51 -21.21 -47.07 -27.36
N ASP A 52 -21.72 -46.41 -26.31
CA ASP A 52 -21.05 -45.29 -25.65
C ASP A 52 -19.84 -45.70 -24.80
N THR A 53 -19.73 -47.00 -24.49
CA THR A 53 -18.66 -47.57 -23.66
C THR A 53 -17.55 -48.25 -24.46
N LEU A 54 -17.67 -48.34 -25.79
CA LEU A 54 -16.65 -49.03 -26.60
C LEU A 54 -15.46 -48.10 -26.93
N PRO A 55 -14.22 -48.62 -26.84
CA PRO A 55 -13.03 -47.93 -27.34
C PRO A 55 -13.17 -47.59 -28.83
N ARG A 56 -12.63 -46.43 -29.25
CA ARG A 56 -12.70 -45.95 -30.65
C ARG A 56 -12.22 -46.99 -31.67
N GLU A 57 -11.18 -47.76 -31.34
CA GLU A 57 -10.66 -48.81 -32.22
C GLU A 57 -11.69 -49.92 -32.47
N ASN A 58 -12.40 -50.31 -31.42
CA ASN A 58 -13.46 -51.32 -31.50
C ASN A 58 -14.71 -50.76 -32.19
N LEU A 59 -15.05 -49.48 -31.96
CA LEU A 59 -16.14 -48.79 -32.64
C LEU A 59 -15.89 -48.69 -34.15
N LEU A 60 -14.67 -48.36 -34.56
CA LEU A 60 -14.27 -48.25 -35.96
C LEU A 60 -14.20 -49.61 -36.66
N ALA A 61 -13.77 -50.66 -35.95
CA ALA A 61 -13.84 -52.04 -36.43
C ALA A 61 -15.30 -52.51 -36.61
N LEU A 62 -16.17 -52.19 -35.65
CA LEU A 62 -17.60 -52.50 -35.71
C LEU A 62 -18.30 -51.75 -36.85
N LEU A 63 -17.99 -50.44 -37.03
CA LEU A 63 -18.49 -49.62 -38.13
C LEU A 63 -18.08 -50.21 -39.49
N LYS A 64 -16.80 -50.57 -39.67
CA LYS A 64 -16.33 -51.20 -40.91
C LYS A 64 -17.04 -52.53 -41.18
N LYS A 65 -17.20 -53.36 -40.16
CA LYS A 65 -17.88 -54.65 -40.28
C LYS A 65 -19.36 -54.47 -40.67
N GLN A 66 -20.05 -53.53 -40.02
CA GLN A 66 -21.46 -53.27 -40.26
C GLN A 66 -21.71 -52.60 -41.61
N ALA A 67 -20.83 -51.69 -42.05
CA ALA A 67 -20.90 -51.06 -43.36
C ALA A 67 -20.73 -52.08 -44.50
N MET A 68 -19.81 -53.04 -44.35
CA MET A 68 -19.65 -54.13 -45.32
C MET A 68 -20.87 -55.07 -45.34
N ALA A 69 -21.41 -55.40 -44.17
CA ALA A 69 -22.62 -56.22 -44.06
C ALA A 69 -23.86 -55.53 -44.65
N SER A 70 -24.00 -54.21 -44.47
CA SER A 70 -25.03 -53.40 -45.11
C SER A 70 -24.88 -53.40 -46.64
N LYS A 71 -23.66 -53.23 -47.16
CA LYS A 71 -23.39 -53.26 -48.61
C LYS A 71 -23.77 -54.61 -49.26
N GLU A 72 -23.42 -55.72 -48.61
CA GLU A 72 -23.75 -57.06 -49.10
C GLU A 72 -25.26 -57.33 -49.08
N SER A 73 -25.94 -56.90 -48.01
CA SER A 73 -27.39 -57.04 -47.85
C SER A 73 -28.17 -56.19 -48.88
N LYS A 74 -27.69 -54.98 -49.23
CA LYS A 74 -28.23 -54.20 -50.37
C LYS A 74 -28.12 -54.93 -51.71
N LYS A 75 -26.99 -55.60 -51.95
CA LYS A 75 -26.79 -56.40 -53.16
C LYS A 75 -27.79 -57.57 -53.23
N GLN A 76 -28.00 -58.27 -52.12
CA GLN A 76 -28.98 -59.36 -52.04
C GLN A 76 -30.42 -58.88 -52.29
N ILE A 77 -30.81 -57.71 -51.76
CA ILE A 77 -32.11 -57.08 -52.04
C ILE A 77 -32.29 -56.83 -53.54
N GLU A 78 -31.26 -56.35 -54.24
CA GLU A 78 -31.32 -56.12 -55.68
C GLU A 78 -31.45 -57.44 -56.47
N GLU A 79 -30.74 -58.49 -56.06
CA GLU A 79 -30.86 -59.83 -56.65
C GLU A 79 -32.28 -60.42 -56.47
N TYR A 80 -32.90 -60.24 -55.30
CA TYR A 80 -34.30 -60.64 -55.07
C TYR A 80 -35.28 -59.82 -55.91
N ARG A 81 -35.04 -58.52 -56.07
CA ARG A 81 -35.86 -57.65 -56.93
C ARG A 81 -35.84 -58.10 -58.39
N GLU A 82 -34.66 -58.41 -58.93
CA GLU A 82 -34.51 -58.91 -60.31
C GLU A 82 -35.18 -60.28 -60.50
N LYS A 83 -35.07 -61.19 -59.52
CA LYS A 83 -35.78 -62.49 -59.55
C LYS A 83 -37.30 -62.34 -59.55
N ILE A 84 -37.84 -61.45 -58.72
CA ILE A 84 -39.27 -61.15 -58.69
C ILE A 84 -39.72 -60.61 -60.04
N LYS A 85 -38.99 -59.64 -60.59
CA LYS A 85 -39.29 -59.04 -61.91
C LYS A 85 -39.32 -60.10 -63.02
N GLY A 86 -38.30 -60.97 -63.07
CA GLY A 86 -38.26 -62.05 -64.06
C GLY A 86 -39.36 -63.11 -63.90
N LEU A 87 -39.86 -63.34 -62.68
CA LEU A 87 -41.03 -64.20 -62.45
C LEU A 87 -42.36 -63.50 -62.80
N GLU A 88 -42.47 -62.20 -62.53
CA GLU A 88 -43.63 -61.39 -62.94
C GLU A 88 -43.76 -61.33 -64.47
N GLU A 89 -42.65 -61.16 -65.19
CA GLU A 89 -42.60 -61.23 -66.66
C GLU A 89 -43.07 -62.61 -67.15
N LYS A 90 -42.64 -63.71 -66.52
CA LYS A 90 -43.12 -65.06 -66.84
C LYS A 90 -44.62 -65.23 -66.56
N CYS A 91 -45.12 -64.75 -65.43
CA CYS A 91 -46.55 -64.73 -65.11
C CYS A 91 -47.35 -63.99 -66.18
N GLN A 92 -46.90 -62.79 -66.59
CA GLN A 92 -47.56 -61.99 -67.63
C GLN A 92 -47.61 -62.74 -68.98
N THR A 93 -46.50 -63.35 -69.41
CA THR A 93 -46.48 -64.12 -70.67
C THR A 93 -47.37 -65.37 -70.62
N LEU A 94 -47.54 -65.99 -69.45
CA LEU A 94 -48.44 -67.13 -69.26
C LEU A 94 -49.90 -66.68 -69.20
N GLU A 95 -50.19 -65.55 -68.55
CA GLU A 95 -51.53 -64.91 -68.56
C GLU A 95 -51.98 -64.55 -69.99
N GLU A 96 -51.11 -63.96 -70.80
CA GLU A 96 -51.38 -63.66 -72.21
C GLU A 96 -51.65 -64.92 -73.05
N LYS A 97 -50.93 -66.02 -72.78
CA LYS A 97 -51.14 -67.31 -73.46
C LYS A 97 -52.45 -67.99 -73.03
N LEU A 98 -52.82 -67.86 -71.75
CA LEU A 98 -54.06 -68.43 -71.21
C LEU A 98 -55.31 -67.70 -71.72
N GLY A 99 -55.23 -66.38 -71.90
CA GLY A 99 -56.30 -65.57 -72.50
C GLY A 99 -56.67 -65.99 -73.93
N ASN A 100 -55.76 -66.66 -74.64
CA ASN A 100 -55.96 -67.19 -75.98
C ASN A 100 -56.42 -68.67 -76.03
N ASN A 101 -56.45 -69.40 -74.90
CA ASN A 101 -56.77 -70.83 -74.84
C ASN A 101 -57.34 -71.23 -73.45
N SER A 102 -58.64 -71.00 -73.22
CA SER A 102 -59.22 -70.98 -71.86
C SER A 102 -59.53 -72.34 -71.20
N THR A 103 -58.99 -73.46 -71.69
CA THR A 103 -59.30 -74.82 -71.18
C THR A 103 -58.08 -75.61 -70.67
N ASN A 104 -56.91 -74.99 -70.53
CA ASN A 104 -55.69 -75.69 -70.11
C ASN A 104 -55.41 -75.55 -68.60
N GLU A 105 -55.96 -76.49 -67.81
CA GLU A 105 -55.80 -76.56 -66.35
C GLU A 105 -54.32 -76.66 -65.91
N MET A 106 -53.43 -77.24 -66.73
CA MET A 106 -52.01 -77.34 -66.42
C MET A 106 -51.33 -75.97 -66.37
N MET A 107 -51.67 -75.09 -67.34
CA MET A 107 -51.12 -73.73 -67.37
C MET A 107 -51.67 -72.85 -66.24
N THR A 108 -52.88 -73.14 -65.72
CA THR A 108 -53.40 -72.44 -64.53
C THR A 108 -52.67 -72.83 -63.26
N PHE A 109 -52.30 -74.11 -63.08
CA PHE A 109 -51.51 -74.54 -61.92
C PHE A 109 -50.09 -73.96 -61.94
N GLU A 110 -49.41 -73.94 -63.09
CA GLU A 110 -48.08 -73.32 -63.22
C GLU A 110 -48.13 -71.81 -62.91
N LEU A 111 -49.18 -71.13 -63.35
CA LEU A 111 -49.39 -69.71 -63.09
C LEU A 111 -49.65 -69.44 -61.60
N ASP A 112 -50.44 -70.27 -60.92
CA ASP A 112 -50.62 -70.17 -59.47
C ASP A 112 -49.33 -70.47 -58.69
N ASP A 113 -48.52 -71.43 -59.14
CA ASP A 113 -47.20 -71.72 -58.55
C ASP A 113 -46.24 -70.53 -58.72
N TYR A 114 -46.19 -69.91 -59.91
CA TYR A 114 -45.39 -68.70 -60.12
C TYR A 114 -45.91 -67.51 -59.32
N LYS A 115 -47.24 -67.34 -59.17
CA LYS A 115 -47.83 -66.30 -58.33
C LYS A 115 -47.52 -66.49 -56.85
N ASN A 116 -47.61 -67.72 -56.35
CA ASN A 116 -47.27 -68.06 -54.98
C ASN A 116 -45.77 -67.87 -54.71
N SER A 117 -44.91 -68.27 -55.64
CA SER A 117 -43.45 -68.04 -55.56
C SER A 117 -43.11 -66.55 -55.58
N CYS A 118 -43.78 -65.75 -56.42
CA CYS A 118 -43.66 -64.30 -56.42
C CYS A 118 -44.09 -63.68 -55.09
N ALA A 119 -45.22 -64.11 -54.52
CA ALA A 119 -45.70 -63.60 -53.23
C ALA A 119 -44.72 -63.92 -52.09
N GLU A 120 -44.15 -65.13 -52.09
CA GLU A 120 -43.16 -65.55 -51.09
C GLU A 120 -41.85 -64.75 -51.22
N LEU A 121 -41.34 -64.58 -52.45
CA LEU A 121 -40.15 -63.76 -52.70
C LEU A 121 -40.37 -62.29 -52.36
N LYS A 122 -41.57 -61.73 -52.61
CA LYS A 122 -41.94 -60.37 -52.20
C LYS A 122 -41.92 -60.20 -50.68
N LYS A 123 -42.44 -61.20 -49.94
CA LYS A 123 -42.38 -61.21 -48.47
C LYS A 123 -40.94 -61.30 -47.96
N GLN A 124 -40.11 -62.14 -48.57
CA GLN A 124 -38.68 -62.24 -48.24
C GLN A 124 -37.92 -60.95 -48.55
N LEU A 125 -38.22 -60.29 -49.67
CA LEU A 125 -37.66 -59.00 -50.05
C LEU A 125 -38.01 -57.92 -49.03
N GLU A 126 -39.26 -57.87 -48.56
CA GLU A 126 -39.68 -56.86 -47.59
C GLU A 126 -39.01 -57.07 -46.23
N ASN A 127 -38.95 -58.31 -45.73
CA ASN A 127 -38.20 -58.64 -44.52
C ASN A 127 -36.71 -58.28 -44.63
N GLN A 128 -36.08 -58.50 -45.80
CA GLN A 128 -34.69 -58.11 -46.03
C GLN A 128 -34.52 -56.58 -46.06
N LYS A 129 -35.47 -55.83 -46.62
CA LYS A 129 -35.45 -54.36 -46.59
C LYS A 129 -35.60 -53.81 -45.18
N GLU A 130 -36.46 -54.40 -44.35
CA GLU A 130 -36.61 -54.00 -42.95
C GLU A 130 -35.31 -54.25 -42.17
N ALA A 131 -34.74 -55.45 -42.27
CA ALA A 131 -33.43 -55.76 -41.67
C ALA A 131 -32.30 -54.86 -42.22
N GLN A 132 -32.40 -54.40 -43.47
CA GLN A 132 -31.45 -53.48 -44.07
C GLN A 132 -31.55 -52.06 -43.49
N LYS A 133 -32.78 -51.57 -43.22
CA LYS A 133 -32.99 -50.27 -42.57
C LYS A 133 -32.35 -50.24 -41.19
N GLU A 134 -32.56 -51.28 -40.37
CA GLU A 134 -31.93 -51.39 -39.05
C GLU A 134 -30.39 -51.38 -39.12
N LYS A 135 -29.81 -52.07 -40.11
CA LYS A 135 -28.36 -52.06 -40.32
C LYS A 135 -27.84 -50.68 -40.74
N ASP A 136 -28.57 -49.97 -41.60
CA ASP A 136 -28.20 -48.63 -42.06
C ASP A 136 -28.33 -47.58 -40.94
N GLU A 137 -29.35 -47.70 -40.09
CA GLU A 137 -29.49 -46.89 -38.87
C GLU A 137 -28.31 -47.10 -37.92
N LEU A 138 -27.92 -48.36 -37.66
CA LEU A 138 -26.77 -48.66 -36.82
C LEU A 138 -25.46 -48.11 -37.40
N VAL A 139 -25.26 -48.14 -38.72
CA VAL A 139 -24.08 -47.54 -39.36
C VAL A 139 -24.08 -46.03 -39.18
N ARG A 140 -25.25 -45.38 -39.29
CA ARG A 140 -25.39 -43.93 -39.09
C ARG A 140 -25.03 -43.54 -37.65
N ASP A 141 -25.56 -44.26 -36.66
CA ASP A 141 -25.29 -44.01 -35.24
C ASP A 141 -23.81 -44.22 -34.89
N LEU A 142 -23.21 -45.31 -35.39
CA LEU A 142 -21.78 -45.59 -35.22
C LEU A 142 -20.89 -44.51 -35.85
N THR A 143 -21.31 -43.95 -36.99
CA THR A 143 -20.59 -42.87 -37.67
C THR A 143 -20.67 -41.58 -36.85
N GLN A 144 -21.87 -41.18 -36.44
CA GLN A 144 -22.09 -39.99 -35.60
C GLN A 144 -21.30 -40.07 -34.29
N ARG A 145 -21.25 -41.23 -33.64
CA ARG A 145 -20.47 -41.40 -32.40
C ARG A 145 -18.97 -41.29 -32.64
N ASN A 146 -18.46 -41.79 -33.77
CA ASN A 146 -17.05 -41.66 -34.11
C ASN A 146 -16.65 -40.20 -34.38
N ASP A 147 -17.53 -39.44 -35.03
CA ASP A 147 -17.33 -38.02 -35.28
C ASP A 147 -17.31 -37.22 -33.97
N LEU A 148 -18.22 -37.51 -33.04
CA LEU A 148 -18.21 -36.91 -31.70
C LEU A 148 -16.92 -37.24 -30.94
N LEU A 149 -16.48 -38.50 -30.95
CA LEU A 149 -15.21 -38.90 -30.32
C LEU A 149 -13.99 -38.22 -30.97
N MET A 150 -14.04 -37.95 -32.29
CA MET A 150 -12.99 -37.20 -32.99
C MET A 150 -12.97 -35.74 -32.54
N GLN A 151 -14.13 -35.11 -32.38
CA GLN A 151 -14.25 -33.75 -31.89
C GLN A 151 -13.76 -33.63 -30.43
N GLU A 152 -14.22 -34.51 -29.53
CA GLU A 152 -13.77 -34.56 -28.13
C GLU A 152 -12.23 -34.76 -28.05
N LYS A 153 -11.66 -35.60 -28.92
CA LYS A 153 -10.21 -35.79 -29.01
C LYS A 153 -9.49 -34.53 -29.50
N ALA A 154 -10.07 -33.77 -30.43
CA ALA A 154 -9.48 -32.52 -30.90
C ALA A 154 -9.47 -31.46 -29.79
N GLU A 155 -10.60 -31.27 -29.10
CA GLU A 155 -10.75 -30.32 -27.99
C GLU A 155 -9.82 -30.65 -26.82
N THR A 156 -9.71 -31.93 -26.45
CA THR A 156 -8.79 -32.35 -25.37
C THR A 156 -7.32 -32.14 -25.75
N ASN A 157 -6.94 -32.32 -27.02
CA ASN A 157 -5.58 -32.04 -27.49
C ASN A 157 -5.28 -30.53 -27.52
N GLU A 158 -6.26 -29.70 -27.85
CA GLU A 158 -6.12 -28.24 -27.80
C GLU A 158 -5.94 -27.76 -26.36
N LYS A 159 -6.82 -28.20 -25.43
CA LYS A 159 -6.67 -27.93 -23.99
C LYS A 159 -5.32 -28.41 -23.44
N LEU A 160 -4.84 -29.58 -23.88
CA LEU A 160 -3.51 -30.09 -23.49
C LEU A 160 -2.37 -29.20 -24.01
N LYS A 161 -2.50 -28.65 -25.23
CA LYS A 161 -1.51 -27.74 -25.81
C LYS A 161 -1.48 -26.41 -25.04
N GLU A 162 -2.64 -25.87 -24.70
CA GLU A 162 -2.77 -24.66 -23.87
C GLU A 162 -2.17 -24.88 -22.47
N ALA A 163 -2.52 -25.98 -21.81
CA ALA A 163 -1.98 -26.33 -20.50
C ALA A 163 -0.45 -26.46 -20.52
N LYS A 164 0.13 -27.08 -21.57
CA LYS A 164 1.58 -27.15 -21.76
C LYS A 164 2.22 -25.79 -21.99
N ALA A 165 1.57 -24.90 -22.74
CA ALA A 165 2.05 -23.54 -22.96
C ALA A 165 2.03 -22.71 -21.68
N LEU A 166 0.98 -22.84 -20.86
CA LEU A 166 0.89 -22.20 -19.55
C LEU A 166 1.96 -22.74 -18.59
N ALA A 167 2.17 -24.06 -18.55
CA ALA A 167 3.23 -24.66 -17.74
C ALA A 167 4.62 -24.16 -18.14
N ALA A 168 4.90 -24.01 -19.44
CA ALA A 168 6.17 -23.46 -19.92
C ALA A 168 6.35 -21.98 -19.54
N LYS A 169 5.28 -21.18 -19.56
CA LYS A 169 5.32 -19.78 -19.10
C LYS A 169 5.60 -19.68 -17.61
N LEU A 170 4.87 -20.46 -16.81
CA LEU A 170 5.07 -20.52 -15.35
C LEU A 170 6.48 -21.00 -15.00
N GLN A 171 7.03 -21.98 -15.72
CA GLN A 171 8.40 -22.43 -15.51
C GLN A 171 9.40 -21.31 -15.80
N LYS A 172 9.22 -20.54 -16.89
CA LYS A 172 10.09 -19.40 -17.21
C LYS A 172 10.02 -18.32 -16.13
N GLU A 173 8.83 -18.03 -15.62
CA GLU A 173 8.64 -17.06 -14.53
C GLU A 173 9.30 -17.53 -13.24
N ILE A 174 9.20 -18.82 -12.90
CA ILE A 174 9.91 -19.42 -11.75
C ILE A 174 11.43 -19.27 -11.92
N ASP A 175 11.96 -19.56 -13.10
CA ASP A 175 13.40 -19.45 -13.37
C ASP A 175 13.87 -17.97 -13.25
N GLU A 176 13.10 -17.03 -13.78
CA GLU A 176 13.34 -15.58 -13.64
C GLU A 176 13.33 -15.15 -12.16
N GLN A 177 12.33 -15.57 -11.38
CA GLN A 177 12.27 -15.29 -9.94
C GLN A 177 13.46 -15.88 -9.18
N HIS A 178 13.91 -17.08 -9.54
CA HIS A 178 15.12 -17.68 -8.95
C HIS A 178 16.38 -16.87 -9.27
N THR A 179 16.51 -16.31 -10.47
CA THR A 179 17.66 -15.45 -10.81
C THR A 179 17.66 -14.17 -9.98
N ILE A 180 16.50 -13.49 -9.86
CA ILE A 180 16.35 -12.27 -9.05
C ILE A 180 16.65 -12.56 -7.58
N LEU A 181 16.12 -13.66 -7.03
CA LEU A 181 16.40 -14.07 -5.65
C LEU A 181 17.89 -14.34 -5.42
N SER A 182 18.58 -14.96 -6.39
CA SER A 182 20.02 -15.19 -6.28
C SER A 182 20.83 -13.89 -6.32
N GLU A 183 20.42 -12.90 -7.11
CA GLU A 183 21.08 -11.59 -7.16
C GLU A 183 20.85 -10.81 -5.88
N ASN A 184 19.60 -10.72 -5.42
CA ASN A 184 19.24 -10.08 -4.15
C ASN A 184 19.96 -10.74 -2.96
N SER A 185 20.13 -12.07 -2.98
CA SER A 185 20.88 -12.77 -1.94
C SER A 185 22.37 -12.38 -1.91
N LYS A 186 23.00 -12.21 -3.08
CA LYS A 186 24.39 -11.75 -3.17
C LYS A 186 24.54 -10.30 -2.71
N GLU A 187 23.60 -9.44 -3.10
CA GLU A 187 23.58 -8.04 -2.67
C GLU A 187 23.40 -7.93 -1.14
N ALA A 188 22.46 -8.68 -0.56
CA ALA A 188 22.25 -8.74 0.88
C ALA A 188 23.51 -9.20 1.63
N GLN A 189 24.24 -10.19 1.10
CA GLN A 189 25.52 -10.64 1.65
C GLN A 189 26.59 -9.53 1.59
N SER A 190 26.69 -8.82 0.46
CA SER A 190 27.63 -7.70 0.30
C SER A 190 27.33 -6.56 1.28
N LEU A 191 26.06 -6.15 1.40
CA LEU A 191 25.64 -5.12 2.34
C LEU A 191 25.88 -5.54 3.80
N THR A 192 25.66 -6.81 4.12
CA THR A 192 25.96 -7.35 5.45
C THR A 192 27.46 -7.26 5.77
N LEU A 193 28.32 -7.61 4.81
CA LEU A 193 29.77 -7.52 4.96
C LEU A 193 30.21 -6.06 5.17
N GLN A 194 29.66 -5.13 4.38
CA GLN A 194 29.94 -3.70 4.51
C GLN A 194 29.47 -3.16 5.87
N SER A 195 28.28 -3.56 6.34
CA SER A 195 27.79 -3.17 7.67
C SER A 195 28.69 -3.71 8.79
N GLN A 196 29.19 -4.94 8.68
CA GLN A 196 30.14 -5.51 9.63
C GLN A 196 31.48 -4.76 9.64
N GLN A 197 31.99 -4.36 8.48
CA GLN A 197 33.21 -3.55 8.37
C GLN A 197 33.04 -2.18 9.05
N ILE A 198 31.95 -1.47 8.75
CA ILE A 198 31.64 -0.18 9.36
C ILE A 198 31.50 -0.31 10.89
N ARG A 199 30.83 -1.37 11.38
CA ARG A 199 30.73 -1.63 12.83
C ARG A 199 32.11 -1.83 13.46
N ALA A 200 32.99 -2.62 12.83
CA ALA A 200 34.34 -2.83 13.34
C ALA A 200 35.18 -1.54 13.37
N GLU A 201 35.00 -0.66 12.39
CA GLU A 201 35.64 0.66 12.38
C GLU A 201 35.14 1.55 13.52
N TYR A 202 33.82 1.59 13.77
CA TYR A 202 33.25 2.31 14.91
C TYR A 202 33.71 1.74 16.25
N ASP A 203 33.76 0.42 16.40
CA ASP A 203 34.24 -0.23 17.62
C ASP A 203 35.72 0.13 17.90
N LEU A 204 36.55 0.18 16.85
CA LEU A 204 37.94 0.62 16.98
C LEU A 204 38.04 2.09 17.40
N GLU A 205 37.21 2.96 16.85
CA GLU A 205 37.20 4.38 17.20
C GLU A 205 36.68 4.62 18.62
N ILE A 206 35.62 3.91 19.03
CA ILE A 206 35.13 3.89 20.42
C ILE A 206 36.25 3.44 21.37
N ALA A 207 37.01 2.40 21.01
CA ALA A 207 38.14 1.94 21.82
C ALA A 207 39.22 3.03 21.96
N LYS A 208 39.57 3.73 20.87
CA LYS A 208 40.53 4.85 20.93
C LYS A 208 40.01 5.99 21.82
N LEU A 209 38.78 6.43 21.64
CA LEU A 209 38.17 7.49 22.45
C LEU A 209 38.13 7.10 23.94
N ASN A 210 37.80 5.85 24.24
CA ASN A 210 37.83 5.35 25.61
C ASN A 210 39.25 5.37 26.21
N THR A 211 40.28 5.02 25.44
CA THR A 211 41.67 5.13 25.92
C THR A 211 42.09 6.58 26.17
N GLN A 212 41.66 7.52 25.33
CA GLN A 212 41.93 8.95 25.54
C GLN A 212 41.19 9.48 26.78
N LEU A 213 39.91 9.14 26.94
CA LEU A 213 39.13 9.47 28.13
C LEU A 213 39.76 8.91 29.41
N LYS A 214 40.33 7.70 29.36
CA LYS A 214 41.06 7.12 30.49
C LYS A 214 42.28 7.96 30.85
N ARG A 215 43.09 8.38 29.87
CA ARG A 215 44.25 9.26 30.09
C ARG A 215 43.85 10.60 30.69
N PHE A 216 42.81 11.26 30.16
CA PHE A 216 42.34 12.53 30.72
C PHE A 216 41.79 12.39 32.14
N ARG A 217 41.15 11.26 32.48
CA ARG A 217 40.74 10.99 33.86
C ARG A 217 41.94 10.82 34.78
N GLU A 218 42.97 10.08 34.36
CA GLU A 218 44.20 9.90 35.12
C GLU A 218 44.93 11.24 35.35
N GLU A 219 45.08 12.06 34.30
CA GLU A 219 45.64 13.41 34.40
C GLU A 219 44.82 14.33 35.32
N SER A 220 43.50 14.27 35.25
CA SER A 220 42.61 15.05 36.12
C SER A 220 42.76 14.65 37.60
N ILE A 221 42.90 13.35 37.89
CA ILE A 221 43.17 12.85 39.25
C ILE A 221 44.53 13.37 39.74
N GLU A 222 45.55 13.35 38.89
CA GLU A 222 46.90 13.82 39.24
C GLU A 222 46.93 15.32 39.52
N GLN A 223 46.26 16.13 38.68
CA GLN A 223 46.09 17.57 38.92
C GLN A 223 45.33 17.84 40.22
N GLN A 224 44.25 17.08 40.49
CA GLN A 224 43.50 17.23 41.72
C GLN A 224 44.38 16.95 42.95
N LYS A 225 45.21 15.90 42.89
CA LYS A 225 46.16 15.57 43.95
C LYS A 225 47.19 16.69 44.15
N TYR A 226 47.73 17.23 43.06
CA TYR A 226 48.66 18.36 43.12
C TYR A 226 48.04 19.60 43.79
N ILE A 227 46.79 19.93 43.45
CA ILE A 227 46.04 21.04 44.08
C ILE A 227 45.84 20.76 45.57
N THR A 228 45.49 19.52 45.97
CA THR A 228 45.32 19.19 47.39
C THR A 228 46.63 19.33 48.18
N ASP A 229 47.76 18.90 47.60
CA ASP A 229 49.08 19.02 48.24
C ASP A 229 49.48 20.49 48.41
N LYS A 230 49.30 21.31 47.36
CA LYS A 230 49.56 22.76 47.43
C LYS A 230 48.64 23.48 48.40
N THR A 231 47.38 23.06 48.49
CA THR A 231 46.43 23.62 49.47
C THR A 231 46.87 23.30 50.90
N ALA A 232 47.38 22.08 51.15
CA ALA A 232 47.93 21.72 52.46
C ALA A 232 49.19 22.53 52.80
N GLU A 233 50.09 22.76 51.83
CA GLU A 233 51.28 23.60 51.99
C GLU A 233 50.90 25.06 52.32
N ILE A 234 49.93 25.64 51.60
CA ILE A 234 49.39 26.98 51.89
C ILE A 234 48.82 27.05 53.31
N ARG A 235 48.10 26.00 53.74
CA ARG A 235 47.55 25.93 55.10
C ARG A 235 48.64 25.90 56.17
N GLN A 236 49.72 25.16 55.93
CA GLN A 236 50.85 25.10 56.84
C GLN A 236 51.56 26.45 56.93
N LEU A 237 51.88 27.08 55.80
CA LEU A 237 52.48 28.42 55.75
C LEU A 237 51.61 29.46 56.46
N LYS A 238 50.29 29.35 56.34
CA LYS A 238 49.35 30.23 57.04
C LYS A 238 49.42 30.03 58.56
N ASN A 239 49.45 28.79 59.03
CA ASN A 239 49.61 28.49 60.46
C ASN A 239 50.95 29.02 61.00
N ASP A 240 52.05 28.84 60.25
CA ASP A 240 53.37 29.32 60.62
C ASP A 240 53.41 30.86 60.66
N PHE A 241 52.76 31.53 59.71
CA PHE A 241 52.59 32.98 59.70
C PHE A 241 51.80 33.46 60.92
N GLU A 242 50.69 32.81 61.27
CA GLU A 242 49.89 33.13 62.45
C GLU A 242 50.70 32.95 63.75
N ALA A 243 51.50 31.89 63.86
CA ALA A 243 52.38 31.66 65.00
C ALA A 243 53.48 32.73 65.10
N LEU A 244 54.11 33.08 63.97
CA LEU A 244 55.13 34.13 63.93
C LEU A 244 54.54 35.50 64.27
N GLN A 245 53.35 35.80 63.77
CA GLN A 245 52.61 37.02 64.09
C GLN A 245 52.33 37.12 65.60
N GLN A 246 51.91 36.04 66.25
CA GLN A 246 51.72 36.00 67.71
C GLN A 246 53.04 36.22 68.45
N SER A 247 54.13 35.59 68.01
CA SER A 247 55.45 35.78 68.62
C SER A 247 55.95 37.22 68.50
N TYR A 248 55.68 37.88 67.37
CA TYR A 248 56.02 39.28 67.13
C TYR A 248 55.23 40.22 68.05
N GLU A 249 53.92 40.01 68.19
CA GLU A 249 53.12 40.81 69.12
C GLU A 249 53.55 40.62 70.58
N ASN A 250 53.91 39.38 70.98
CA ASN A 250 54.48 39.13 72.30
C ASN A 250 55.81 39.87 72.51
N LEU A 251 56.73 39.80 71.55
CA LEU A 251 58.02 40.48 71.63
C LEU A 251 57.88 42.01 71.63
N LYS A 252 56.90 42.54 70.90
CA LYS A 252 56.56 43.96 70.88
C LYS A 252 56.00 44.43 72.23
N ILE A 253 55.17 43.62 72.88
CA ILE A 253 54.72 43.86 74.26
C ILE A 253 55.93 43.85 75.20
N GLU A 254 56.78 42.82 75.13
CA GLU A 254 58.00 42.75 75.94
C GLU A 254 58.90 43.99 75.75
N HIS A 255 59.18 44.37 74.51
CA HIS A 255 59.95 45.58 74.19
C HIS A 255 59.31 46.84 74.79
N SER A 256 57.99 46.99 74.71
CA SER A 256 57.26 48.11 75.34
C SER A 256 57.48 48.13 76.85
N THR A 257 57.35 46.97 77.52
CA THR A 257 57.57 46.88 78.97
C THR A 257 59.02 47.14 79.35
N PHE A 258 59.99 46.70 78.55
CA PHE A 258 61.42 47.00 78.76
C PHE A 258 61.71 48.48 78.58
N LYS A 259 61.13 49.12 77.57
CA LYS A 259 61.25 50.57 77.34
C LYS A 259 60.71 51.35 78.53
N GLU A 260 59.52 51.02 79.01
CA GLU A 260 58.93 51.66 80.20
C GLU A 260 59.81 51.47 81.44
N ARG A 261 60.35 50.26 81.67
CA ARG A 261 61.29 50.00 82.78
C ARG A 261 62.58 50.81 82.64
N ALA A 262 63.15 50.89 81.44
CA ALA A 262 64.37 51.65 81.20
C ALA A 262 64.15 53.16 81.41
N GLU A 263 63.02 53.70 80.94
CA GLU A 263 62.61 55.08 81.19
C GLU A 263 62.41 55.36 82.68
N TYR A 264 61.81 54.43 83.43
CA TYR A 264 61.66 54.52 84.87
C TYR A 264 63.00 54.57 85.60
N VAL A 265 63.95 53.69 85.24
CA VAL A 265 65.30 53.66 85.83
C VAL A 265 66.11 54.92 85.49
N LEU A 266 66.02 55.41 84.25
CA LEU A 266 66.65 56.68 83.85
C LEU A 266 66.07 57.86 84.61
N LYS A 267 64.76 57.88 84.84
CA LYS A 267 64.11 58.91 85.65
C LYS A 267 64.56 58.87 87.11
N GLN A 268 64.70 57.68 87.69
CA GLN A 268 65.26 57.49 89.03
C GLN A 268 66.72 57.96 89.12
N LYS A 269 67.54 57.65 88.11
CA LYS A 269 68.94 58.09 88.02
C LYS A 269 69.07 59.60 87.79
N ASN A 270 68.17 60.23 87.04
CA ASN A 270 68.11 61.69 86.90
C ASN A 270 67.63 62.37 88.19
N GLU A 271 66.72 61.75 88.94
CA GLU A 271 66.32 62.23 90.26
C GLU A 271 67.47 62.12 91.28
N GLU A 272 68.31 61.07 91.20
CA GLU A 272 69.55 60.91 91.97
C GLU A 272 70.67 61.89 91.53
N GLN A 273 70.81 62.16 90.22
CA GLN A 273 71.74 63.17 89.70
C GLN A 273 71.30 64.63 89.98
N SER A 274 70.05 64.87 90.38
CA SER A 274 69.57 66.21 90.77
C SER A 274 69.94 66.64 92.19
N LYS A 275 70.56 65.77 92.99
CA LYS A 275 70.96 66.07 94.39
C LYS A 275 72.45 66.32 94.62
N ASP A 276 73.32 65.98 93.67
CA ASP A 276 74.77 66.19 93.80
C ASP A 276 75.35 66.85 92.54
N SER A 277 75.31 68.18 92.47
CA SER A 277 76.34 69.01 91.79
C SER A 277 75.96 70.51 91.78
N ALA A 278 76.03 71.13 92.96
CA ALA A 278 76.29 72.56 93.08
C ALA A 278 77.79 72.76 93.35
N ALA A 279 78.38 73.72 92.61
CA ALA A 279 79.75 74.25 92.72
C ALA A 279 80.89 73.40 92.13
N THR A 280 81.43 73.85 90.99
CA THR A 280 82.80 74.41 90.95
C THR A 280 82.98 75.22 89.66
N ALA A 281 83.50 76.43 89.83
CA ALA A 281 83.66 77.44 88.81
C ALA A 281 85.00 77.32 88.07
N SER A 282 84.93 77.67 86.79
CA SER A 282 85.87 78.53 86.07
C SER A 282 87.25 78.00 85.63
N SER A 283 87.60 78.52 84.44
CA SER A 283 88.92 78.66 83.83
C SER A 283 89.47 77.45 83.07
N THR A 284 89.41 77.53 81.73
CA THR A 284 90.61 77.53 80.86
C THR A 284 90.19 77.62 79.39
N VAL A 285 89.93 78.85 78.96
CA VAL A 285 90.01 79.24 77.55
C VAL A 285 91.48 79.09 77.15
N SER A 286 91.83 78.04 76.38
CA SER A 286 93.01 77.96 75.49
C SER A 286 93.24 76.57 74.82
N SER A 287 92.37 75.58 75.00
CA SER A 287 92.54 74.21 74.44
C SER A 287 91.41 73.75 73.48
N SER A 288 90.49 74.64 73.11
CA SER A 288 89.28 74.32 72.31
C SER A 288 89.54 73.92 70.86
N SER A 289 90.73 74.18 70.31
CA SER A 289 91.07 73.85 68.92
C SER A 289 91.43 72.38 68.68
N SER A 290 91.66 71.58 69.72
CA SER A 290 91.93 70.12 69.61
C SER A 290 90.69 69.26 69.89
N SER A 291 89.82 69.71 70.82
CA SER A 291 88.53 69.07 71.12
C SER A 291 87.53 69.26 69.98
N GLY A 292 87.41 70.50 69.45
CA GLY A 292 86.59 70.75 68.26
C GLY A 292 87.14 70.05 67.03
N LYS A 293 88.46 69.82 66.95
CA LYS A 293 89.05 68.99 65.89
C LYS A 293 88.64 67.53 66.00
N MET A 294 88.72 66.91 67.19
CA MET A 294 88.25 65.53 67.40
C MET A 294 86.75 65.37 67.13
N GLU A 295 85.93 66.34 67.53
CA GLU A 295 84.48 66.33 67.31
C GLU A 295 84.13 66.55 65.83
N ILE A 296 84.91 67.38 65.12
CA ILE A 296 84.84 67.51 63.66
C ILE A 296 85.30 66.21 62.98
N GLU A 297 86.36 65.55 63.46
CA GLU A 297 86.87 64.28 62.94
C GLU A 297 85.83 63.15 63.13
N GLU A 298 85.15 63.11 64.27
CA GLU A 298 84.06 62.19 64.57
C GLU A 298 82.83 62.45 63.70
N LEU A 299 82.45 63.71 63.51
CA LEU A 299 81.38 64.10 62.58
C LEU A 299 81.73 63.75 61.12
N ILE A 300 82.99 63.88 60.71
CA ILE A 300 83.48 63.46 59.39
C ILE A 300 83.37 61.93 59.25
N SER A 301 83.74 61.16 60.28
CA SER A 301 83.59 59.70 60.29
C SER A 301 82.12 59.28 60.17
N VAL A 302 81.22 59.91 60.93
CA VAL A 302 79.77 59.66 60.85
C VAL A 302 79.20 60.06 59.48
N LEU A 303 79.66 61.17 58.90
CA LEU A 303 79.29 61.59 57.55
C LEU A 303 79.75 60.58 56.49
N ASN A 304 80.98 60.09 56.59
CA ASN A 304 81.50 59.08 55.68
C ASN A 304 80.70 57.76 55.77
N ASN A 305 80.39 57.30 56.98
CA ASN A 305 79.58 56.10 57.18
C ASN A 305 78.14 56.28 56.67
N ARG A 306 77.54 57.47 56.85
CA ARG A 306 76.25 57.81 56.25
C ARG A 306 76.30 57.86 54.72
N ASN A 307 77.36 58.40 54.13
CA ASN A 307 77.55 58.41 52.68
C ASN A 307 77.73 56.99 52.11
N GLU A 308 78.42 56.11 52.84
CA GLU A 308 78.57 54.70 52.50
C GLU A 308 77.22 53.95 52.60
N ARG A 309 76.40 54.26 53.61
CA ARG A 309 75.03 53.73 53.71
C ARG A 309 74.13 54.24 52.59
N ILE A 310 74.25 55.51 52.22
CA ILE A 310 73.50 56.11 51.11
C ILE A 310 73.87 55.43 49.80
N THR A 311 75.16 55.25 49.51
CA THR A 311 75.62 54.56 48.29
C THR A 311 75.12 53.12 48.23
N GLN A 312 75.19 52.35 49.33
CA GLN A 312 74.60 51.01 49.41
C GLN A 312 73.08 51.01 49.15
N LEU A 313 72.34 51.98 49.70
CA LEU A 313 70.91 52.10 49.46
C LEU A 313 70.60 52.51 48.01
N THR A 314 71.43 53.37 47.41
CA THR A 314 71.30 53.76 46.00
C THR A 314 71.54 52.57 45.07
N GLU A 315 72.56 51.75 45.34
CA GLU A 315 72.81 50.51 44.59
C GLU A 315 71.67 49.51 44.74
N ARG A 316 71.14 49.34 45.96
CA ARG A 316 69.98 48.48 46.23
C ARG A 316 68.73 48.96 45.47
N SER A 317 68.46 50.26 45.47
CA SER A 317 67.33 50.83 44.72
C SER A 317 67.51 50.64 43.23
N SER A 318 68.71 50.86 42.69
CA SER A 318 69.03 50.61 41.27
C SER A 318 68.77 49.15 40.89
N TYR A 319 69.22 48.20 41.70
CA TYR A 319 69.00 46.77 41.45
C TYR A 319 67.51 46.41 41.45
N LEU A 320 66.74 46.93 42.42
CA LEU A 320 65.29 46.69 42.48
C LEU A 320 64.54 47.34 41.31
N GLU A 321 65.00 48.49 40.82
CA GLU A 321 64.44 49.14 39.63
C GLU A 321 64.70 48.32 38.36
N ASP A 322 65.90 47.75 38.21
CA ASP A 322 66.23 46.87 37.07
C ASP A 322 65.44 45.54 37.12
N GLU A 323 65.27 44.96 38.32
CA GLU A 323 64.48 43.74 38.52
C GLU A 323 62.98 43.99 38.26
N LEU A 324 62.44 45.13 38.72
CA LEU A 324 61.07 45.55 38.40
C LEU A 324 60.88 45.74 36.89
N ARG A 325 61.87 46.33 36.22
CA ARG A 325 61.82 46.54 34.77
C ARG A 325 61.89 45.23 33.99
N SER A 326 62.75 44.31 34.40
CA SER A 326 62.86 42.98 33.81
C SER A 326 61.56 42.18 33.96
N THR A 327 60.96 42.17 35.16
CA THR A 327 59.68 41.51 35.40
C THR A 327 58.53 42.16 34.63
N GLN A 328 58.55 43.49 34.47
CA GLN A 328 57.56 44.21 33.67
C GLN A 328 57.67 43.89 32.17
N ASP A 329 58.87 43.74 31.64
CA ASP A 329 59.07 43.35 30.24
C ASP A 329 58.72 41.87 30.01
N TYR A 330 58.98 40.99 30.98
CA TYR A 330 58.51 39.61 30.95
C TYR A 330 56.97 39.52 30.96
N ALA A 331 56.30 40.31 31.80
CA ALA A 331 54.84 40.37 31.84
C ALA A 331 54.24 40.88 30.52
N LYS A 332 54.89 41.84 29.85
CA LYS A 332 54.47 42.28 28.50
C LYS A 332 54.62 41.17 27.47
N ASN A 333 55.71 40.40 27.52
CA ASN A 333 55.93 39.31 26.57
C ASN A 333 54.87 38.22 26.71
N ILE A 334 54.57 37.78 27.94
CA ILE A 334 53.48 36.83 28.22
C ILE A 334 52.13 37.38 27.72
N LYS A 335 51.88 38.68 27.90
CA LYS A 335 50.64 39.30 27.41
C LYS A 335 50.55 39.22 25.88
N GLY A 336 51.64 39.48 25.16
CA GLY A 336 51.69 39.33 23.71
C GLY A 336 51.43 37.89 23.26
N GLU A 337 52.08 36.91 23.91
CA GLU A 337 51.86 35.49 23.64
C GLU A 337 50.40 35.06 23.91
N LEU A 338 49.77 35.62 24.94
CA LEU A 338 48.36 35.39 25.24
C LEU A 338 47.44 35.98 24.16
N GLU A 339 47.71 37.19 23.68
CA GLU A 339 46.95 37.85 22.61
C GLU A 339 47.09 37.07 21.29
N ASP A 340 48.29 36.58 20.96
CA ASP A 340 48.54 35.73 19.79
C ASP A 340 47.81 34.37 19.90
N ALA A 341 47.86 33.74 21.07
CA ALA A 341 47.13 32.49 21.33
C ALA A 341 45.61 32.71 21.22
N GLN A 342 45.08 33.82 21.74
CA GLN A 342 43.67 34.19 21.59
C GLN A 342 43.29 34.41 20.13
N HIS A 343 44.15 35.07 19.35
CA HIS A 343 43.91 35.28 17.93
C HIS A 343 43.88 33.95 17.15
N SER A 344 44.83 33.05 17.44
CA SER A 344 44.87 31.70 16.85
C SER A 344 43.62 30.88 17.20
N LEU A 345 43.17 30.93 18.45
CA LEU A 345 41.97 30.21 18.91
C LEU A 345 40.71 30.75 18.22
N ASN A 346 40.61 32.08 18.05
CA ASN A 346 39.51 32.69 17.31
C ASN A 346 39.52 32.29 15.82
N GLN A 347 40.68 32.23 15.16
CA GLN A 347 40.79 31.76 13.78
C GLN A 347 40.38 30.28 13.63
N LEU A 348 40.78 29.42 14.56
CA LEU A 348 40.37 28.01 14.58
C LEU A 348 38.87 27.89 14.79
N ARG A 349 38.29 28.71 15.67
CA ARG A 349 36.85 28.75 15.91
C ARG A 349 36.07 29.18 14.68
N THR A 350 36.49 30.23 13.97
CA THR A 350 35.81 30.68 12.75
C THR A 350 35.89 29.62 11.66
N ARG A 351 37.07 29.00 11.48
CA ARG A 351 37.26 27.92 10.52
C ARG A 351 36.38 26.70 10.84
N GLY A 352 36.30 26.30 12.11
CA GLY A 352 35.43 25.20 12.54
C GLY A 352 33.94 25.49 12.33
N LEU A 353 33.50 26.74 12.51
CA LEU A 353 32.12 27.14 12.21
C LEU A 353 31.84 27.11 10.70
N GLU A 354 32.79 27.50 9.86
CA GLU A 354 32.65 27.44 8.40
C GLU A 354 32.66 26.00 7.87
N GLU A 355 33.51 25.14 8.42
CA GLU A 355 33.52 23.71 8.08
C GLU A 355 32.20 23.04 8.50
N ARG A 356 31.66 23.35 9.70
CA ARG A 356 30.33 22.88 10.12
C ARG A 356 29.24 23.36 9.16
N ARG A 357 29.22 24.65 8.82
CA ARG A 357 28.22 25.21 7.88
C ARG A 357 28.31 24.55 6.50
N ARG A 358 29.52 24.25 6.02
CA ARG A 358 29.71 23.51 4.76
C ARG A 358 29.16 22.09 4.84
N ALA A 359 29.46 21.37 5.92
CA ALA A 359 28.95 20.01 6.13
C ALA A 359 27.41 19.98 6.24
N GLU A 360 26.81 20.95 6.92
CA GLU A 360 25.34 21.12 6.97
C GLU A 360 24.77 21.37 5.57
N SER A 361 25.35 22.29 4.80
CA SER A 361 24.91 22.55 3.42
C SER A 361 25.08 21.34 2.49
N ASP A 362 26.15 20.56 2.65
CA ASP A 362 26.39 19.34 1.86
C ASP A 362 25.39 18.23 2.22
N TYR A 363 25.01 18.14 3.51
CA TYR A 363 23.97 17.22 3.97
C TYR A 363 22.61 17.57 3.38
N ASP A 364 22.20 18.85 3.50
CA ASP A 364 20.93 19.33 2.95
C ASP A 364 20.86 19.12 1.43
N PHE A 365 21.97 19.33 0.72
CA PHE A 365 22.06 19.09 -0.72
C PHE A 365 21.88 17.61 -1.08
N ARG A 366 22.52 16.69 -0.34
CA ARG A 366 22.36 15.24 -0.55
C ARG A 366 20.94 14.78 -0.25
N GLU A 367 20.35 15.27 0.84
CA GLU A 367 18.96 14.94 1.18
C GLU A 367 18.00 15.40 0.07
N LEU A 368 18.25 16.58 -0.52
CA LEU A 368 17.48 17.07 -1.66
C LEU A 368 17.68 16.21 -2.93
N GLU A 369 18.92 15.78 -3.23
CA GLU A 369 19.21 14.88 -4.34
C GLU A 369 18.52 13.53 -4.20
N ASP A 370 18.55 12.94 -3.00
CA ASP A 370 17.88 11.67 -2.70
C ASP A 370 16.36 11.80 -2.83
N ALA A 371 15.78 12.90 -2.33
CA ALA A 371 14.37 13.22 -2.50
C ALA A 371 13.99 13.38 -3.98
N GLN A 372 14.82 14.07 -4.78
CA GLN A 372 14.61 14.21 -6.21
C GLN A 372 14.73 12.88 -6.96
N HIS A 373 15.71 12.04 -6.60
CA HIS A 373 15.83 10.70 -7.17
C HIS A 373 14.62 9.84 -6.86
N SER A 374 14.14 9.86 -5.62
CA SER A 374 12.93 9.12 -5.20
C SER A 374 11.69 9.61 -5.95
N LEU A 375 11.51 10.93 -6.08
CA LEU A 375 10.41 11.52 -6.86
C LEU A 375 10.47 11.12 -8.34
N ASN A 376 11.66 11.14 -8.94
CA ASN A 376 11.85 10.76 -10.34
C ASN A 376 11.57 9.26 -10.56
N GLN A 377 11.97 8.40 -9.62
CA GLN A 377 11.62 6.97 -9.65
C GLN A 377 10.10 6.76 -9.59
N LEU A 378 9.42 7.45 -8.67
CA LEU A 378 7.95 7.37 -8.55
C LEU A 378 7.26 7.88 -9.83
N ARG A 379 7.74 8.99 -10.40
CA ARG A 379 7.24 9.52 -11.67
C ARG A 379 7.41 8.52 -12.81
N THR A 380 8.57 7.87 -12.89
CA THR A 380 8.88 6.89 -13.94
C THR A 380 7.98 5.67 -13.81
N ARG A 381 7.83 5.15 -12.59
CA ARG A 381 6.92 4.06 -12.28
C ARG A 381 5.47 4.39 -12.64
N GLY A 382 4.99 5.58 -12.26
CA GLY A 382 3.64 6.04 -12.61
C GLY A 382 3.42 6.17 -14.12
N LEU A 383 4.42 6.63 -14.88
CA LEU A 383 4.35 6.66 -16.35
C LEU A 383 4.33 5.26 -16.97
N GLU A 384 5.08 4.31 -16.41
CA GLU A 384 5.06 2.92 -16.86
C GLU A 384 3.74 2.22 -16.55
N GLU A 385 3.17 2.44 -15.37
CA GLU A 385 1.84 1.94 -15.00
C GLU A 385 0.76 2.51 -15.92
N ARG A 386 0.81 3.82 -16.21
CA ARG A 386 -0.10 4.44 -17.20
C ARG A 386 0.07 3.83 -18.59
N ARG A 387 1.31 3.61 -19.05
CA ARG A 387 1.59 2.99 -20.35
C ARG A 387 1.08 1.55 -20.42
N ARG A 388 1.20 0.79 -19.33
CA ARG A 388 0.64 -0.58 -19.23
C ARG A 388 -0.88 -0.55 -19.31
N ALA A 389 -1.53 0.35 -18.56
CA ALA A 389 -2.98 0.51 -18.62
C ALA A 389 -3.46 0.89 -20.02
N GLU A 390 -2.80 1.85 -20.68
CA GLU A 390 -3.11 2.22 -22.07
C GLU A 390 -2.97 1.03 -23.04
N SER A 391 -1.89 0.25 -22.93
CA SER A 391 -1.71 -0.97 -23.72
C SER A 391 -2.82 -2.00 -23.47
N ASP A 392 -3.25 -2.16 -22.21
CA ASP A 392 -4.31 -3.09 -21.85
C ASP A 392 -5.68 -2.62 -22.39
N TYR A 393 -5.96 -1.32 -22.32
CA TYR A 393 -7.15 -0.72 -22.93
C TYR A 393 -7.16 -0.93 -24.44
N ASP A 394 -6.04 -0.73 -25.13
CA ASP A 394 -5.91 -0.96 -26.57
C ASP A 394 -6.16 -2.44 -26.94
N ILE A 395 -5.64 -3.38 -26.15
CA ILE A 395 -5.87 -4.82 -26.36
C ILE A 395 -7.35 -5.14 -26.19
N ARG A 396 -8.00 -4.65 -25.11
CA ARG A 396 -9.43 -4.87 -24.86
C ARG A 396 -10.28 -4.25 -25.96
N LEU A 397 -9.92 -3.06 -26.45
CA LEU A 397 -10.61 -2.39 -27.54
C LEU A 397 -10.52 -3.21 -28.83
N ARG A 398 -9.33 -3.73 -29.18
CA ARG A 398 -9.16 -4.63 -30.33
C ARG A 398 -9.99 -5.90 -30.20
N GLN A 399 -10.02 -6.50 -29.01
CA GLN A 399 -10.86 -7.68 -28.74
C GLN A 399 -12.34 -7.38 -28.97
N ALA A 400 -12.85 -6.27 -28.42
CA ALA A 400 -14.23 -5.84 -28.61
C ALA A 400 -14.58 -5.59 -30.09
N TYR A 401 -13.65 -5.00 -30.86
CA TYR A 401 -13.84 -4.84 -32.32
C TYR A 401 -13.91 -6.19 -33.05
N THR A 402 -13.05 -7.14 -32.71
CA THR A 402 -13.09 -8.48 -33.32
C THR A 402 -14.36 -9.25 -32.96
N GLU A 403 -14.81 -9.14 -31.71
CA GLU A 403 -16.07 -9.77 -31.26
C GLU A 403 -17.27 -9.17 -31.99
N LYS A 404 -17.34 -7.83 -32.09
CA LYS A 404 -18.35 -7.14 -32.88
C LYS A 404 -18.37 -7.64 -34.33
N GLU A 405 -17.20 -7.81 -34.95
CA GLU A 405 -17.11 -8.29 -36.33
C GLU A 405 -17.62 -9.73 -36.48
N ILE A 406 -17.31 -10.60 -35.52
CA ILE A 406 -17.82 -11.98 -35.49
C ILE A 406 -19.34 -11.99 -35.32
N LEU A 407 -19.88 -11.24 -34.37
CA LEU A 407 -21.32 -11.13 -34.13
C LEU A 407 -22.05 -10.58 -35.35
N GLN A 408 -21.47 -9.58 -36.03
CA GLN A 408 -22.03 -9.03 -37.26
C GLN A 408 -22.07 -10.07 -38.39
N LYS A 409 -21.01 -10.89 -38.54
CA LYS A 409 -20.99 -12.00 -39.50
C LYS A 409 -22.04 -13.06 -39.15
N GLN A 410 -22.22 -13.38 -37.87
CA GLN A 410 -23.26 -14.31 -37.42
C GLN A 410 -24.65 -13.77 -37.70
N LEU A 411 -24.93 -12.50 -37.38
CA LEU A 411 -26.21 -11.86 -37.67
C LEU A 411 -26.54 -11.89 -39.17
N ASN A 412 -25.57 -11.56 -40.02
CA ASN A 412 -25.76 -11.60 -41.47
C ASN A 412 -26.10 -13.01 -41.98
N ARG A 413 -25.43 -14.06 -41.46
CA ARG A 413 -25.75 -15.45 -41.81
C ARG A 413 -27.16 -15.84 -41.39
N THR A 414 -27.62 -15.43 -40.20
CA THR A 414 -28.99 -15.69 -39.74
C THR A 414 -30.02 -14.97 -40.62
N ILE A 415 -29.71 -13.73 -41.04
CA ILE A 415 -30.56 -13.00 -41.98
C ILE A 415 -30.62 -13.75 -43.32
N GLU A 416 -29.48 -14.15 -43.88
CA GLU A 416 -29.41 -14.91 -45.13
C GLU A 416 -30.23 -16.21 -45.06
N GLN A 417 -30.07 -16.99 -43.99
CA GLN A 417 -30.85 -18.22 -43.76
C GLN A 417 -32.35 -17.93 -43.70
N SER A 418 -32.77 -16.91 -42.94
CA SER A 418 -34.18 -16.52 -42.86
C SER A 418 -34.73 -16.04 -44.21
N THR A 419 -33.92 -15.34 -45.01
CA THR A 419 -34.32 -14.92 -46.37
C THR A 419 -34.47 -16.09 -47.32
N GLU A 420 -33.55 -17.06 -47.29
CA GLU A 420 -33.66 -18.29 -48.10
C GLU A 420 -34.89 -19.12 -47.72
N GLU A 421 -35.21 -19.23 -46.43
CA GLU A 421 -36.43 -19.91 -45.96
C GLU A 421 -37.70 -19.21 -46.45
N LYS A 422 -37.74 -17.88 -46.38
CA LYS A 422 -38.85 -17.08 -46.92
C LYS A 422 -39.00 -17.27 -48.43
N GLU A 423 -37.89 -17.30 -49.17
CA GLU A 423 -37.90 -17.50 -50.62
C GLU A 423 -38.42 -18.89 -51.01
N LYS A 424 -37.94 -19.95 -50.33
CA LYS A 424 -38.47 -21.32 -50.51
C LYS A 424 -39.98 -21.39 -50.23
N LEU A 425 -40.45 -20.68 -49.20
CA LEU A 425 -41.87 -20.64 -48.87
C LEU A 425 -42.67 -19.91 -49.96
N ILE A 426 -42.17 -18.77 -50.46
CA ILE A 426 -42.77 -18.04 -51.59
C ILE A 426 -42.84 -18.93 -52.83
N GLU A 427 -41.77 -19.63 -53.18
CA GLU A 427 -41.77 -20.58 -54.30
C GLU A 427 -42.82 -21.69 -54.13
N SER A 428 -42.97 -22.22 -52.91
CA SER A 428 -43.97 -23.24 -52.64
C SER A 428 -45.41 -22.73 -52.85
N PHE A 429 -45.70 -21.51 -52.38
CA PHE A 429 -47.00 -20.87 -52.59
C PHE A 429 -47.24 -20.54 -54.06
N GLN A 430 -46.21 -20.09 -54.79
CA GLN A 430 -46.31 -19.85 -56.23
C GLN A 430 -46.60 -21.14 -57.00
N ARG A 431 -45.95 -22.26 -56.68
CA ARG A 431 -46.24 -23.57 -57.29
C ARG A 431 -47.66 -24.02 -57.01
N GLN A 432 -48.12 -23.89 -55.76
CA GLN A 432 -49.49 -24.25 -55.39
C GLN A 432 -50.53 -23.39 -56.14
N ASN A 433 -50.28 -22.08 -56.28
CA ASN A 433 -51.15 -21.20 -57.05
C ASN A 433 -51.17 -21.58 -58.54
N ALA A 434 -50.03 -21.89 -59.14
CA ALA A 434 -49.96 -22.34 -60.54
C ALA A 434 -50.75 -23.64 -60.77
N GLU A 435 -50.65 -24.60 -59.86
CA GLU A 435 -51.42 -25.84 -59.91
C GLU A 435 -52.94 -25.60 -59.76
N LEU A 436 -53.32 -24.68 -58.86
CA LEU A 436 -54.72 -24.27 -58.71
C LEU A 436 -55.24 -23.54 -59.97
N GLU A 437 -54.44 -22.68 -60.58
CA GLU A 437 -54.77 -22.02 -61.84
C GLU A 437 -54.94 -23.02 -62.99
N GLU A 438 -54.08 -24.05 -63.06
CA GLU A 438 -54.21 -25.14 -64.03
C GLU A 438 -55.49 -25.95 -63.82
N LYS A 439 -55.78 -26.37 -62.58
CA LYS A 439 -57.06 -27.03 -62.23
C LYS A 439 -58.27 -26.17 -62.57
N ASN A 440 -58.22 -24.86 -62.30
CA ASN A 440 -59.27 -23.94 -62.68
C ASN A 440 -59.45 -23.85 -64.20
N ARG A 441 -58.34 -23.87 -64.97
CA ARG A 441 -58.36 -23.89 -66.44
C ARG A 441 -59.01 -25.16 -66.97
N GLU A 442 -58.65 -26.33 -66.43
CA GLU A 442 -59.25 -27.62 -66.79
C GLU A 442 -60.74 -27.67 -66.44
N LEU A 443 -61.12 -27.19 -65.26
CA LEU A 443 -62.53 -27.07 -64.86
C LEU A 443 -63.32 -26.16 -65.80
N LEU A 444 -62.74 -25.03 -66.22
CA LEU A 444 -63.37 -24.15 -67.19
C LEU A 444 -63.54 -24.83 -68.56
N GLN A 445 -62.52 -25.55 -69.03
CA GLN A 445 -62.58 -26.30 -70.29
C GLN A 445 -63.67 -27.39 -70.26
N THR A 446 -63.73 -28.18 -69.19
CA THR A 446 -64.78 -29.20 -69.03
C THR A 446 -66.18 -28.58 -68.95
N LEU A 447 -66.34 -27.45 -68.25
CA LEU A 447 -67.60 -26.70 -68.23
C LEU A 447 -68.01 -26.17 -69.61
N GLU A 448 -67.07 -25.70 -70.42
CA GLU A 448 -67.31 -25.30 -71.80
C GLU A 448 -67.69 -26.49 -72.68
N GLU A 449 -67.05 -27.64 -72.52
CA GLU A 449 -67.42 -28.89 -73.19
C GLU A 449 -68.84 -29.33 -72.84
N TYR A 450 -69.21 -29.32 -71.55
CA TYR A 450 -70.59 -29.59 -71.11
C TYR A 450 -71.59 -28.57 -71.67
N ARG A 451 -71.23 -27.29 -71.73
CA ARG A 451 -72.06 -26.23 -72.31
C ARG A 451 -72.27 -26.46 -73.81
N ASN A 452 -71.23 -26.84 -74.54
CA ASN A 452 -71.30 -27.15 -75.96
C ASN A 452 -72.13 -28.42 -76.21
N LEU A 453 -72.03 -29.42 -75.35
CA LEU A 453 -72.87 -30.63 -75.39
C LEU A 453 -74.34 -30.31 -75.10
N ALA A 454 -74.62 -29.45 -74.11
CA ALA A 454 -75.98 -28.99 -73.79
C ALA A 454 -76.56 -28.09 -74.90
N ALA A 455 -75.73 -27.26 -75.54
CA ALA A 455 -76.10 -26.47 -76.72
C ALA A 455 -76.38 -27.37 -77.94
N ALA A 456 -75.61 -28.44 -78.14
CA ALA A 456 -75.84 -29.44 -79.17
C ALA A 456 -77.15 -30.22 -78.92
N ALA A 457 -77.43 -30.61 -77.68
CA ALA A 457 -78.68 -31.27 -77.28
C ALA A 457 -79.93 -30.37 -77.42
N THR A 458 -79.77 -29.04 -77.37
CA THR A 458 -80.86 -28.07 -77.56
C THR A 458 -81.04 -27.61 -79.01
N SER A 459 -80.19 -28.06 -79.95
CA SER A 459 -80.26 -27.69 -81.37
C SER A 459 -81.32 -28.46 -82.18
N SER A 460 -82.09 -29.37 -81.56
CA SER A 460 -83.19 -30.10 -82.19
C SER A 460 -84.57 -29.84 -81.58
N THR A 461 -84.92 -28.59 -81.24
CA THR A 461 -86.33 -28.16 -81.17
C THR A 461 -86.47 -26.63 -81.23
N THR A 462 -87.50 -26.20 -81.95
CA THR A 462 -87.88 -24.82 -82.31
C THR A 462 -87.95 -23.81 -81.16
N PRO A 463 -87.81 -22.50 -81.44
CA PRO A 463 -87.73 -21.45 -80.42
C PRO A 463 -89.11 -21.18 -79.79
N ARG A 464 -89.16 -21.05 -78.47
CA ARG A 464 -90.30 -20.47 -77.75
C ARG A 464 -89.82 -19.29 -76.91
N ALA A 465 -90.27 -18.11 -77.30
CA ALA A 465 -90.15 -16.90 -76.50
C ALA A 465 -90.94 -17.06 -75.20
N THR A 466 -90.28 -16.83 -74.06
CA THR A 466 -90.93 -16.51 -72.79
C THR A 466 -90.08 -15.52 -72.00
N THR A 467 -90.80 -14.48 -71.58
CA THR A 467 -90.52 -13.33 -70.71
C THR A 467 -89.51 -13.50 -69.57
N PRO A 468 -88.86 -12.40 -69.12
CA PRO A 468 -87.95 -12.43 -67.97
C PRO A 468 -88.73 -12.65 -66.68
N ILE A 469 -88.50 -13.80 -66.02
CA ILE A 469 -88.95 -14.03 -64.65
C ILE A 469 -87.86 -13.49 -63.70
N ARG A 470 -88.23 -12.45 -62.96
CA ARG A 470 -87.49 -11.91 -61.82
C ARG A 470 -87.55 -12.92 -60.67
N VAL A 471 -86.48 -13.71 -60.49
CA VAL A 471 -86.31 -14.54 -59.29
C VAL A 471 -85.49 -13.76 -58.28
N THR A 472 -86.14 -13.38 -57.19
CA THR A 472 -85.50 -12.87 -55.98
C THR A 472 -84.91 -14.05 -55.20
N THR A 473 -83.66 -14.40 -55.47
CA THR A 473 -82.87 -15.28 -54.59
C THR A 473 -81.97 -14.43 -53.70
N ARG A 474 -82.12 -14.63 -52.40
CA ARG A 474 -81.42 -13.91 -51.34
C ARG A 474 -79.90 -14.04 -51.53
N ARG A 475 -79.20 -12.89 -51.48
CA ARG A 475 -77.75 -12.81 -51.28
C ARG A 475 -77.39 -13.65 -50.03
N PRO A 476 -76.55 -14.69 -50.11
CA PRO A 476 -75.76 -15.07 -48.95
C PRO A 476 -74.87 -13.85 -48.62
N LYS A 477 -74.85 -13.46 -47.34
CA LYS A 477 -73.93 -12.43 -46.86
C LYS A 477 -72.51 -12.91 -47.21
N PHE A 478 -71.84 -12.18 -48.08
CA PHE A 478 -70.38 -12.21 -48.14
C PHE A 478 -69.88 -11.96 -46.71
N PRO A 479 -69.13 -12.87 -46.07
CA PRO A 479 -68.18 -12.42 -45.07
C PRO A 479 -67.28 -11.42 -45.80
N GLN A 480 -67.13 -10.25 -45.19
CA GLN A 480 -66.23 -9.21 -45.68
C GLN A 480 -64.88 -9.85 -46.01
N PRO A 481 -64.19 -9.46 -47.11
CA PRO A 481 -62.75 -9.65 -47.11
C PRO A 481 -62.26 -8.90 -45.88
N ILE A 482 -61.76 -9.66 -44.89
CA ILE A 482 -60.92 -9.06 -43.86
C ILE A 482 -59.77 -8.47 -44.66
N ASN A 483 -59.71 -7.14 -44.68
CA ASN A 483 -58.57 -6.41 -45.21
C ASN A 483 -57.34 -6.82 -44.41
N PHE A 484 -56.66 -7.87 -44.85
CA PHE A 484 -55.23 -8.07 -44.58
C PHE A 484 -54.44 -7.44 -45.73
N LEU A 485 -54.75 -6.19 -46.06
CA LEU A 485 -53.71 -5.25 -46.49
C LEU A 485 -53.13 -4.68 -45.20
N HIS A 486 -52.18 -5.40 -44.61
CA HIS A 486 -51.12 -4.75 -43.87
C HIS A 486 -50.06 -4.41 -44.92
N GLU A 487 -50.25 -3.26 -45.58
CA GLU A 487 -49.09 -2.52 -46.09
C GLU A 487 -48.15 -2.31 -44.90
N PRO A 488 -46.86 -2.70 -44.98
CA PRO A 488 -45.89 -2.23 -44.00
C PRO A 488 -45.89 -0.70 -44.08
N SER A 489 -46.35 -0.08 -43.00
CA SER A 489 -46.42 1.36 -42.87
C SER A 489 -45.05 1.94 -43.16
N ALA A 490 -45.01 2.79 -44.18
CA ALA A 490 -43.91 3.68 -44.45
C ALA A 490 -43.55 4.42 -43.15
N ILE A 491 -42.26 4.38 -42.86
CA ILE A 491 -41.57 5.20 -41.87
C ILE A 491 -42.04 6.65 -42.06
N ILE A 492 -42.72 7.19 -41.05
CA ILE A 492 -42.95 8.63 -40.95
C ILE A 492 -41.60 9.27 -40.64
N THR A 493 -40.90 9.68 -41.69
CA THR A 493 -39.96 10.79 -41.66
C THR A 493 -40.75 12.10 -41.72
N SER A 494 -40.70 12.91 -40.68
CA SER A 494 -40.98 14.35 -40.70
C SER A 494 -40.24 14.95 -39.50
N THR A 495 -38.96 15.32 -39.65
CA THR A 495 -38.49 16.67 -39.97
C THR A 495 -39.09 17.76 -39.08
N THR A 496 -38.26 18.29 -38.17
CA THR A 496 -38.26 19.72 -37.89
C THR A 496 -36.84 20.24 -38.06
N ASN A 497 -36.71 21.15 -39.02
CA ASN A 497 -35.54 21.92 -39.40
C ASN A 497 -34.81 22.56 -38.20
N MET A 498 -33.49 22.77 -38.30
CA MET A 498 -32.89 24.05 -38.67
C MET A 498 -31.36 23.95 -38.87
N HIS A 499 -30.96 24.23 -40.13
CA HIS A 499 -29.77 24.91 -40.68
C HIS A 499 -28.31 24.74 -40.14
N PRO A 500 -27.30 24.65 -41.05
CA PRO A 500 -25.85 24.67 -40.78
C PRO A 500 -25.28 26.11 -40.82
N PRO A 501 -24.05 26.43 -40.34
CA PRO A 501 -22.77 26.23 -41.06
C PRO A 501 -21.58 25.90 -40.09
N GLY A 502 -20.39 25.41 -40.47
CA GLY A 502 -19.39 25.99 -41.37
C GLY A 502 -18.28 26.71 -40.56
N LEU A 503 -17.07 26.14 -40.63
CA LEU A 503 -15.72 26.64 -40.28
C LEU A 503 -15.59 28.10 -39.79
N ASP A 504 -14.93 28.30 -38.64
CA ASP A 504 -13.69 29.10 -38.55
C ASP A 504 -13.12 29.13 -37.11
N HIS A 505 -11.86 29.53 -37.08
CA HIS A 505 -10.85 29.58 -36.03
C HIS A 505 -11.15 30.38 -34.75
N GLU A 506 -10.33 30.06 -33.74
CA GLU A 506 -9.77 30.93 -32.67
C GLU A 506 -10.60 31.23 -31.41
N ASN A 507 -9.99 30.90 -30.25
CA ASN A 507 -9.93 31.67 -28.98
C ASN A 507 -11.30 31.99 -28.30
N ASP A 508 -11.61 31.75 -27.03
CA ASP A 508 -10.87 31.77 -25.76
C ASP A 508 -11.77 31.13 -24.67
N GLU A 509 -11.13 30.60 -23.62
CA GLU A 509 -11.47 30.71 -22.18
C GLU A 509 -12.89 30.41 -21.65
N ASP A 510 -12.92 29.46 -20.70
CA ASP A 510 -13.66 29.43 -19.44
C ASP A 510 -15.19 29.71 -19.39
N ASP A 511 -15.93 28.68 -18.96
CA ASP A 511 -16.95 28.87 -17.93
C ASP A 511 -17.17 27.58 -17.10
N PHE A 512 -16.52 27.55 -15.94
CA PHE A 512 -16.74 26.59 -14.87
C PHE A 512 -18.16 26.75 -14.30
N ARG A 513 -18.94 25.68 -14.29
CA ARG A 513 -20.12 25.60 -13.40
C ARG A 513 -19.62 25.47 -11.96
N SER A 514 -19.91 26.49 -11.15
CA SER A 514 -19.48 26.53 -9.75
C SER A 514 -20.27 25.57 -8.88
N LEU A 515 -19.59 24.94 -7.91
CA LEU A 515 -20.09 23.91 -6.98
C LEU A 515 -21.30 24.34 -6.12
N GLN A 516 -21.69 25.61 -6.17
CA GLN A 516 -22.78 26.18 -5.38
C GLN A 516 -24.18 25.81 -5.92
N ASP A 517 -24.32 25.48 -7.20
CA ASP A 517 -25.63 25.17 -7.82
C ASP A 517 -26.10 23.73 -7.59
N VAL A 518 -25.22 22.82 -7.14
CA VAL A 518 -25.59 21.43 -6.83
C VAL A 518 -26.00 21.26 -5.36
N ILE A 519 -25.63 22.21 -4.49
CA ILE A 519 -25.82 22.10 -3.04
C ILE A 519 -27.13 22.74 -2.54
N ASN A 520 -27.79 23.57 -3.34
CA ASN A 520 -28.97 24.33 -2.88
C ASN A 520 -30.34 23.65 -3.06
N ASP A 521 -30.42 22.44 -3.61
CA ASP A 521 -31.73 21.77 -3.83
C ASP A 521 -32.16 20.83 -2.68
N ALA A 522 -31.47 20.88 -1.54
CA ALA A 522 -31.71 19.97 -0.43
C ALA A 522 -31.67 20.65 0.95
N THR A 523 -32.41 21.73 1.17
CA THR A 523 -32.84 22.12 2.53
C THR A 523 -34.09 22.99 2.47
N ASP A 524 -35.24 22.42 2.86
CA ASP A 524 -36.13 23.00 3.89
C ASP A 524 -37.35 22.07 4.11
N ASP A 525 -37.34 21.33 5.22
CA ASP A 525 -38.29 21.61 6.30
C ASP A 525 -38.03 20.73 7.54
N GLN A 526 -37.75 21.41 8.64
CA GLN A 526 -37.58 20.86 9.98
C GLN A 526 -38.95 20.52 10.60
N THR A 527 -39.11 19.34 11.21
CA THR A 527 -39.71 19.21 12.55
C THR A 527 -39.30 17.89 13.24
N THR A 528 -38.45 18.05 14.25
CA THR A 528 -38.44 17.38 15.57
C THR A 528 -38.94 15.92 15.72
N ILE A 529 -37.96 15.04 15.96
CA ILE A 529 -37.87 13.99 17.01
C ILE A 529 -39.14 13.19 17.33
N THR A 530 -39.16 11.89 16.99
CA THR A 530 -39.43 10.76 17.93
C THR A 530 -39.36 9.38 17.24
N GLY A 531 -38.44 8.52 17.70
CA GLY A 531 -38.59 7.05 17.73
C GLY A 531 -38.51 6.23 16.42
N PRO A 532 -37.94 5.01 16.45
CA PRO A 532 -37.77 4.17 15.27
C PRO A 532 -39.08 3.42 14.93
N ARG A 533 -39.51 3.49 13.67
CA ARG A 533 -40.64 2.70 13.11
C ARG A 533 -40.48 2.56 11.59
N PRO A 534 -41.07 1.53 10.97
CA PRO A 534 -40.49 0.20 10.90
C PRO A 534 -40.18 -0.20 9.45
N ILE A 535 -39.42 -1.29 9.35
CA ILE A 535 -39.12 -2.10 8.17
C ILE A 535 -40.42 -2.34 7.37
N SER A 536 -40.62 -1.62 6.27
CA SER A 536 -41.71 -1.89 5.31
C SER A 536 -41.21 -2.02 3.86
N ALA A 537 -39.91 -2.20 3.67
CA ALA A 537 -39.28 -2.48 2.37
C ALA A 537 -38.83 -3.95 2.23
N PHE A 538 -39.26 -4.84 3.14
CA PHE A 538 -38.89 -6.26 3.14
C PHE A 538 -40.03 -7.19 2.68
N ASP A 539 -41.24 -6.66 2.50
CA ASP A 539 -42.45 -7.46 2.23
C ASP A 539 -42.64 -7.80 0.73
N ASP A 540 -41.96 -7.08 -0.18
CA ASP A 540 -42.04 -7.34 -1.63
C ASP A 540 -41.08 -8.44 -2.11
N LEU A 541 -40.17 -8.94 -1.27
CA LEU A 541 -39.21 -9.98 -1.66
C LEU A 541 -39.64 -11.41 -1.26
N VAL A 542 -40.71 -11.55 -0.46
CA VAL A 542 -41.10 -12.84 0.14
C VAL A 542 -42.18 -13.59 -0.67
N SER A 543 -42.77 -12.99 -1.71
CA SER A 543 -43.88 -13.60 -2.47
C SER A 543 -43.47 -14.38 -3.73
N ARG A 544 -42.32 -15.07 -3.74
CA ARG A 544 -41.97 -16.00 -4.85
C ARG A 544 -41.84 -17.43 -4.34
N PRO A 545 -42.84 -18.31 -4.57
CA PRO A 545 -42.69 -19.73 -4.32
C PRO A 545 -42.13 -20.38 -5.58
N SER A 546 -40.81 -20.59 -5.62
CA SER A 546 -40.20 -21.68 -6.40
C SER A 546 -38.83 -21.94 -5.79
N ILE A 547 -38.72 -23.09 -5.13
CA ILE A 547 -37.42 -23.68 -4.78
C ILE A 547 -36.83 -24.11 -6.13
N ASP A 548 -36.10 -23.20 -6.76
CA ASP A 548 -35.23 -23.53 -7.86
C ASP A 548 -34.02 -24.23 -7.25
N PHE A 549 -33.81 -25.49 -7.64
CA PHE A 549 -32.58 -26.21 -7.34
C PHE A 549 -31.44 -25.50 -8.06
N TYR A 550 -30.72 -24.64 -7.35
CA TYR A 550 -29.47 -24.07 -7.83
C TYR A 550 -28.51 -25.20 -8.16
N THR A 551 -27.91 -25.12 -9.34
CA THR A 551 -26.82 -26.04 -9.69
C THR A 551 -25.65 -25.80 -8.74
N VAL A 552 -24.84 -26.82 -8.45
CA VAL A 552 -23.65 -26.69 -7.57
C VAL A 552 -22.73 -25.56 -8.07
N ASP A 553 -22.64 -25.40 -9.40
CA ASP A 553 -21.84 -24.36 -10.03
C ASP A 553 -22.39 -22.94 -9.79
N GLU A 554 -23.71 -22.75 -9.72
CA GLU A 554 -24.34 -21.46 -9.36
C GLU A 554 -24.16 -21.12 -7.88
N TYR A 555 -24.21 -22.13 -7.00
CA TYR A 555 -23.92 -21.95 -5.58
C TYR A 555 -22.46 -21.54 -5.36
N ASP A 556 -21.52 -22.22 -6.02
CA ASP A 556 -20.10 -21.88 -5.99
C ASP A 556 -19.82 -20.49 -6.59
N ALA A 557 -20.54 -20.09 -7.63
CA ALA A 557 -20.43 -18.74 -8.20
C ALA A 557 -20.94 -17.67 -7.23
N LEU A 558 -22.06 -17.94 -6.57
CA LEU A 558 -22.64 -17.04 -5.57
C LEU A 558 -21.77 -16.95 -4.30
N GLU A 559 -21.16 -18.06 -3.88
CA GLU A 559 -20.21 -18.09 -2.77
C GLU A 559 -18.93 -17.31 -3.07
N ARG A 560 -18.39 -17.42 -4.30
CA ARG A 560 -17.27 -16.58 -4.75
C ARG A 560 -17.63 -15.09 -4.80
N GLN A 561 -18.83 -14.74 -5.27
CA GLN A 561 -19.30 -13.35 -5.27
C GLN A 561 -19.52 -12.82 -3.84
N LEU A 562 -20.05 -13.64 -2.93
CA LEU A 562 -20.17 -13.28 -1.51
C LEU A 562 -18.80 -13.12 -0.84
N SER A 563 -17.84 -14.00 -1.14
CA SER A 563 -16.48 -13.89 -0.62
C SER A 563 -15.82 -12.60 -1.12
N HIS A 564 -15.94 -12.29 -2.41
CA HIS A 564 -15.38 -11.09 -3.01
C HIS A 564 -16.03 -9.80 -2.47
N THR A 565 -17.36 -9.77 -2.30
CA THR A 565 -18.03 -8.60 -1.72
C THR A 565 -17.71 -8.42 -0.24
N ARG A 566 -17.50 -9.52 0.50
CA ARG A 566 -17.04 -9.49 1.90
C ARG A 566 -15.60 -8.98 2.02
N GLU A 567 -14.71 -9.40 1.12
CA GLU A 567 -13.33 -8.91 1.06
C GLU A 567 -13.30 -7.42 0.71
N LEU A 568 -14.07 -7.00 -0.30
CA LEU A 568 -14.21 -5.59 -0.65
C LEU A 568 -14.77 -4.75 0.52
N LEU A 569 -15.76 -5.28 1.25
CA LEU A 569 -16.32 -4.61 2.42
C LEU A 569 -15.27 -4.48 3.52
N ASN A 570 -14.49 -5.52 3.77
CA ASN A 570 -13.41 -5.49 4.75
C ASN A 570 -12.32 -4.47 4.37
N ASP A 571 -11.93 -4.42 3.10
CA ASP A 571 -10.99 -3.41 2.58
C ASP A 571 -11.56 -1.99 2.72
N MET A 572 -12.87 -1.81 2.50
CA MET A 572 -13.55 -0.53 2.72
C MET A 572 -13.64 -0.16 4.20
N GLU A 573 -13.89 -1.11 5.09
CA GLU A 573 -13.88 -0.91 6.54
C GLU A 573 -12.48 -0.52 7.04
N ASP A 574 -11.43 -1.20 6.57
CA ASP A 574 -10.04 -0.91 6.91
C ASP A 574 -9.57 0.46 6.39
N THR A 575 -9.93 0.80 5.15
CA THR A 575 -9.61 2.13 4.59
C THR A 575 -10.38 3.24 5.31
N ASN A 576 -11.64 3.00 5.66
CA ASN A 576 -12.44 3.95 6.43
C ASN A 576 -11.88 4.15 7.85
N ALA A 577 -11.44 3.08 8.52
CA ALA A 577 -10.79 3.17 9.83
C ALA A 577 -9.53 4.05 9.79
N LYS A 578 -8.68 3.87 8.76
CA LYS A 578 -7.49 4.71 8.54
C LYS A 578 -7.86 6.17 8.27
N LEU A 579 -8.88 6.44 7.46
CA LEU A 579 -9.34 7.80 7.17
C LEU A 579 -9.87 8.49 8.44
N VAL A 580 -10.60 7.78 9.29
CA VAL A 580 -11.10 8.30 10.57
C VAL A 580 -9.94 8.65 11.51
N GLU A 581 -8.90 7.81 11.58
CA GLU A 581 -7.70 8.08 12.37
C GLU A 581 -6.93 9.30 11.84
N GLN A 582 -6.74 9.39 10.52
CA GLN A 582 -6.12 10.55 9.88
C GLN A 582 -6.91 11.83 10.15
N ILE A 583 -8.24 11.80 10.07
CA ILE A 583 -9.10 12.95 10.42
C ILE A 583 -8.90 13.35 11.88
N LYS A 584 -8.76 12.39 12.80
CA LYS A 584 -8.52 12.66 14.22
C LYS A 584 -7.16 13.34 14.44
N ILE A 585 -6.10 12.82 13.81
CA ILE A 585 -4.75 13.38 13.88
C ILE A 585 -4.73 14.79 13.29
N LEU A 586 -5.29 14.99 12.10
CA LEU A 586 -5.36 16.29 11.44
C LEU A 586 -6.13 17.31 12.26
N LYS A 587 -7.26 16.92 12.87
CA LYS A 587 -8.01 17.82 13.77
C LYS A 587 -7.18 18.20 14.99
N GLU A 588 -6.40 17.29 15.57
CA GLU A 588 -5.54 17.62 16.70
C GLU A 588 -4.36 18.50 16.29
N GLU A 589 -3.77 18.27 15.11
CA GLU A 589 -2.71 19.12 14.58
C GLU A 589 -3.23 20.53 14.24
N ILE A 590 -4.42 20.66 13.66
CA ILE A 590 -5.08 21.96 13.45
C ILE A 590 -5.28 22.66 14.80
N ARG A 591 -5.85 21.99 15.81
CA ARG A 591 -6.01 22.56 17.16
C ARG A 591 -4.69 22.95 17.80
N ARG A 592 -3.63 22.17 17.58
CA ARG A 592 -2.28 22.46 18.08
C ARG A 592 -1.70 23.68 17.39
N LEU A 593 -1.83 23.79 16.06
CA LEU A 593 -1.39 24.92 15.27
C LEU A 593 -2.16 26.19 15.64
N GLU A 594 -3.48 26.12 15.78
CA GLU A 594 -4.33 27.22 16.27
C GLU A 594 -3.88 27.69 17.66
N ARG A 595 -3.69 26.77 18.61
CA ARG A 595 -3.12 27.09 19.92
C ARG A 595 -1.72 27.70 19.83
N ASN A 596 -0.92 27.33 18.84
CA ASN A 596 0.43 27.86 18.65
C ASN A 596 0.40 29.27 18.04
N THR A 597 -0.47 29.52 17.06
CA THR A 597 -0.68 30.86 16.49
C THR A 597 -1.26 31.84 17.51
N GLU A 598 -2.20 31.38 18.35
CA GLU A 598 -2.71 32.16 19.47
C GLU A 598 -1.61 32.42 20.52
N ARG A 599 -0.76 31.43 20.81
CA ARG A 599 0.43 31.62 21.65
C ARG A 599 1.36 32.67 21.07
N GLU A 600 1.67 32.61 19.78
CA GLU A 600 2.49 33.61 19.10
C GLU A 600 1.88 35.01 19.21
N GLU A 601 0.56 35.15 19.09
CA GLU A 601 -0.13 36.42 19.28
C GLU A 601 0.03 36.97 20.71
N HIS A 602 -0.13 36.13 21.74
CA HIS A 602 0.00 36.52 23.14
C HIS A 602 1.48 36.67 23.60
N THR A 603 2.42 35.97 22.96
CA THR A 603 3.87 36.04 23.24
C THR A 603 4.60 37.13 22.46
N LYS A 604 3.93 37.87 21.57
CA LYS A 604 4.44 39.14 21.01
C LYS A 604 4.91 40.11 22.09
N ASN A 605 4.32 40.05 23.29
CA ASN A 605 4.80 40.74 24.49
C ASN A 605 5.61 39.78 25.39
N GLY A 606 6.71 39.22 24.87
CA GLY A 606 7.59 38.31 25.63
C GLY A 606 8.10 38.88 26.97
N GLU A 607 8.19 40.20 27.08
CA GLU A 607 8.52 40.90 28.34
C GLU A 607 7.44 40.76 29.41
N TYR A 608 6.15 40.76 29.04
CA TYR A 608 5.05 40.55 29.98
C TYR A 608 5.05 39.12 30.49
N LEU A 609 5.18 38.13 29.61
CA LEU A 609 5.28 36.72 29.99
C LEU A 609 6.49 36.46 30.90
N LYS A 610 7.64 37.06 30.57
CA LYS A 610 8.83 37.04 31.43
C LYS A 610 8.51 37.58 32.82
N ASN A 611 7.84 38.73 32.93
CA ASN A 611 7.50 39.31 34.23
C ASN A 611 6.50 38.46 35.02
N VAL A 612 5.52 37.83 34.36
CA VAL A 612 4.54 36.92 34.98
C VAL A 612 5.22 35.63 35.45
N LEU A 613 6.11 35.03 34.65
CA LEU A 613 6.89 33.85 35.04
C LEU A 613 7.85 34.15 36.19
N MET A 614 8.53 35.31 36.16
CA MET A 614 9.39 35.74 37.25
C MET A 614 8.60 35.94 38.55
N LYS A 615 7.38 36.49 38.49
CA LYS A 615 6.49 36.58 39.66
C LYS A 615 5.97 35.23 40.12
N TYR A 616 5.70 34.30 39.20
CA TYR A 616 5.23 32.95 39.53
C TYR A 616 6.31 32.09 40.20
N LEU A 617 7.56 32.22 39.74
CA LEU A 617 8.71 31.50 40.28
C LEU A 617 9.24 32.12 41.57
N ALA A 618 9.11 33.43 41.76
CA ALA A 618 9.54 34.11 42.97
C ALA A 618 8.83 33.56 44.23
N PRO A 619 9.45 33.69 45.42
CA PRO A 619 8.80 33.34 46.68
C PRO A 619 7.50 34.15 46.80
N PRO A 620 6.35 33.50 47.03
CA PRO A 620 5.06 34.19 47.08
C PRO A 620 5.11 35.22 48.21
N LYS A 621 4.81 36.49 47.88
CA LYS A 621 4.76 37.56 48.89
C LYS A 621 3.39 37.62 49.57
N VAL A 622 2.40 37.00 48.97
CA VAL A 622 1.01 36.88 49.45
C VAL A 622 0.56 35.43 49.27
N ASN A 623 -0.17 34.88 50.24
CA ASN A 623 -0.80 33.57 50.10
C ASN A 623 -1.74 33.60 48.87
N ASP A 624 -1.72 32.55 48.05
CA ASP A 624 -2.50 32.38 46.81
C ASP A 624 -2.07 33.18 45.57
N GLU A 625 -0.95 33.91 45.60
CA GLU A 625 -0.41 34.63 44.43
C GLU A 625 -0.18 33.69 43.23
N ARG A 626 0.28 32.45 43.48
CA ARG A 626 0.45 31.42 42.44
C ARG A 626 -0.87 30.94 41.83
N GLN A 627 -1.95 30.87 42.61
CA GLN A 627 -3.28 30.53 42.09
C GLN A 627 -3.85 31.67 41.25
N GLN A 628 -3.59 32.93 41.62
CA GLN A 628 -4.05 34.10 40.87
C GLN A 628 -3.31 34.31 39.55
N LEU A 629 -2.04 33.90 39.46
CA LEU A 629 -1.24 33.97 38.23
C LEU A 629 -1.49 32.79 37.26
N LEU A 630 -2.09 31.69 37.74
CA LEU A 630 -2.36 30.51 36.91
C LEU A 630 -3.34 30.77 35.74
N PRO A 631 -4.46 31.49 35.90
CA PRO A 631 -5.32 31.87 34.78
C PRO A 631 -4.57 32.70 33.71
N VAL A 632 -3.66 33.58 34.14
CA VAL A 632 -2.86 34.42 33.24
C VAL A 632 -1.83 33.59 32.48
N LEU A 633 -1.18 32.62 33.15
CA LEU A 633 -0.29 31.67 32.49
C LEU A 633 -1.04 30.73 31.55
N THR A 634 -2.25 30.31 31.92
CA THR A 634 -3.12 29.46 31.09
C THR A 634 -3.50 30.16 29.79
N THR A 635 -3.84 31.45 29.83
CA THR A 635 -4.18 32.22 28.63
C THR A 635 -2.96 32.58 27.79
N MET A 636 -1.84 32.95 28.42
CA MET A 636 -0.60 33.34 27.72
C MET A 636 0.15 32.15 27.09
N LEU A 637 0.14 30.99 27.74
CA LEU A 637 0.81 29.78 27.27
C LEU A 637 -0.16 28.77 26.61
N ARG A 638 -1.46 29.07 26.55
CA ARG A 638 -2.53 28.18 26.05
C ARG A 638 -2.35 26.73 26.52
N LEU A 639 -2.20 26.60 27.84
CA LEU A 639 -2.04 25.31 28.51
C LEU A 639 -3.30 24.45 28.27
N SER A 640 -3.09 23.17 28.02
CA SER A 640 -4.18 22.20 27.89
C SER A 640 -4.89 22.00 29.24
N PRO A 641 -6.16 21.55 29.24
CA PRO A 641 -6.89 21.28 30.48
C PRO A 641 -6.18 20.28 31.41
N GLU A 642 -5.43 19.34 30.84
CA GLU A 642 -4.62 18.36 31.57
C GLU A 642 -3.41 19.01 32.26
N GLU A 643 -2.68 19.88 31.56
CA GLU A 643 -1.55 20.64 32.12
C GLU A 643 -1.99 21.62 33.21
N VAL A 644 -3.13 22.29 33.01
CA VAL A 644 -3.73 23.18 34.03
C VAL A 644 -4.12 22.38 35.28
N SER A 645 -4.67 21.17 35.11
CA SER A 645 -5.00 20.28 36.23
C SER A 645 -3.76 19.83 36.99
N ALA A 646 -2.68 19.46 36.28
CA ALA A 646 -1.40 19.08 36.89
C ALA A 646 -0.80 20.22 37.73
N ILE A 647 -0.72 21.43 37.16
CA ILE A 647 -0.19 22.60 37.87
C ILE A 647 -1.07 22.97 39.07
N THR A 648 -2.39 22.86 38.93
CA THR A 648 -3.33 23.08 40.05
C THR A 648 -3.13 22.05 41.17
N GLY A 649 -2.84 20.78 40.82
CA GLY A 649 -2.47 19.72 41.75
C GLY A 649 -1.22 20.07 42.56
N TYR A 650 -0.15 20.47 41.88
CA TYR A 650 1.12 20.86 42.54
C TYR A 650 0.97 22.09 43.45
N ILE A 651 0.15 23.08 43.07
CA ILE A 651 -0.11 24.25 43.92
C ILE A 651 -0.86 23.84 45.19
N LYS A 652 -1.82 22.92 45.10
CA LYS A 652 -2.56 22.41 46.26
C LYS A 652 -1.66 21.57 47.18
N GLU A 653 -0.80 20.73 46.62
CA GLU A 653 0.17 19.93 47.38
C GLU A 653 1.22 20.80 48.09
N SER A 654 1.72 21.85 47.42
CA SER A 654 2.62 22.84 48.03
C SER A 654 1.99 23.62 49.18
N LEU A 655 0.66 23.78 49.22
CA LEU A 655 -0.05 24.47 50.31
C LEU A 655 -0.23 23.56 51.54
N VAL A 656 -0.28 22.24 51.35
CA VAL A 656 -0.38 21.25 52.43
C VAL A 656 0.97 21.07 53.14
N VAL A 657 2.08 21.09 52.39
CA VAL A 657 3.45 20.95 52.93
C VAL A 657 3.93 22.18 53.73
N SER A 658 3.29 23.35 53.57
CA SER A 658 3.61 24.52 54.42
C SER A 658 3.24 24.38 55.90
N SER A 659 2.59 23.27 56.31
CA SER A 659 2.18 23.05 57.70
C SER A 659 3.12 22.14 58.49
N GLU A 660 3.87 21.25 57.83
CA GLU A 660 4.78 20.30 58.49
C GLU A 660 6.05 20.12 57.63
N ASP A 661 7.20 20.44 58.23
CA ASP A 661 8.58 20.24 57.75
C ASP A 661 9.07 21.05 56.54
N ASN A 662 9.47 22.29 56.81
CA ASN A 662 10.11 23.24 55.90
C ASN A 662 11.59 22.90 55.59
N ASN A 663 11.88 21.64 55.22
CA ASN A 663 13.24 21.14 54.95
C ASN A 663 13.35 20.36 53.63
N GLY A 664 12.63 20.81 52.60
CA GLY A 664 12.70 20.27 51.24
C GLY A 664 13.54 21.12 50.28
N TRP A 665 14.13 20.47 49.28
CA TRP A 665 15.01 20.91 48.20
C TRP A 665 14.82 22.34 47.62
N THR A 666 13.65 22.94 47.77
CA THR A 666 13.38 24.32 47.36
C THR A 666 14.19 25.34 48.16
N SER A 667 14.49 25.10 49.44
CA SER A 667 15.33 26.00 50.26
C SER A 667 16.78 26.10 49.74
N TYR A 668 17.34 24.99 49.26
CA TYR A 668 18.71 24.92 48.75
C TYR A 668 18.90 25.67 47.42
N LEU A 669 17.85 25.77 46.59
CA LEU A 669 17.90 26.51 45.33
C LEU A 669 17.95 28.02 45.53
N TRP A 670 17.34 28.55 46.59
CA TRP A 670 17.30 29.99 46.86
C TRP A 670 18.45 30.49 47.74
N SER A 671 19.12 29.62 48.50
CA SER A 671 20.30 29.96 49.31
C SER A 671 21.55 30.28 48.48
N ASN A 672 21.61 29.89 47.21
CA ASN A 672 22.79 30.04 46.34
C ASN A 672 22.63 31.14 45.25
N ILE A 673 21.56 31.94 45.33
CA ILE A 673 21.34 33.11 44.45
C ILE A 673 21.27 34.38 45.33
N VAL A 674 22.33 34.60 46.09
CA VAL A 674 22.76 35.88 46.68
C VAL A 674 24.29 35.87 46.62
#